data_AF-A0A914AGU5-F1
#
_entry.id   AF-A0A914AGU5-F1
#
_cell.length_a   1.000
_cell.length_b   1.000
_cell.length_c   1.000
_cell.angle_alpha   90.00
_cell.angle_beta   90.00
_cell.angle_gamma   90.00
#
_symmetry.space_group_name_H-M   'P 1'
#
loop_
_entity.id
_entity.type
_entity.pdbx_description
1 polymer ?
#
loop_
_entity_poly.entity_id
_entity_poly.type
_entity_poly.pdbx_seq_one_letter_code
_entity_poly.pdbx_strand_id
1 'polypeptide(L)'
;MAEPPDTRARRRNETQANPGPSTAPASQAAATQQLPADGVRDDQQTTQSGSRQPSQQEPMPQPPPQLQPRPDYPQRSGASIGSIGAISGSQNPIIVSSSGVNITYHNMPLEGPEITSLQGPGTFEDLQHEIIDSYKQTATTIPAHPILETRNVEIDQFFIPLRLQKNIPGKTKSVRSVTLPEGKLFLDEALYDILNSLDDLFNQEKVKEIKILLVGGAGTGKSTLLVKVANSCITLGSKPLLGRFDLVIWIKLRQMQQSSCVLDAIFDQILAQNTKLRRQEVKGFIDDHESGIALLLDGLDEIPSHVLQSKEGVYRVQDILHNKVLTKCFVLVTTRPHMVDYVLGGHPHYARVETSGFTPRDRDQYIRLNFPDDADMGEALVSYLEDNANMQEMSVVPIISQMLCLVWKNQKSLPERITELYKEFAVALFKRRNTEMSDKQLMSNMMSIIDGLGRVALQGLLDSRGARLMFNETEFQNCQSSLDEGLRVGFVQREMFTSGLDVKLLVTFPHKSIQEYFAACHLVQLLDRFFFGKKKFRRQLKQIGTHNVHEMEYLLRFCCGRSRQAAGLILDHIQEMQGDQEKLQRLARLLLSESGSEELTTKLVRPTWVKCESNENLKSLSYYLQHVTPPLKGTVFNMFVRKQGLTLFRGVLLSDSMESTRVIFVLYYLSEQEGEELSLLEETLGVVDEQRLAQLRLVVYIEAKSWFVSGRVLHSCFRMPEQILTLGLAIRQQSPDEVVDLLKALEGCRLHFLALYGTNLHTRLRDVSHIPSSLTHLLLHACRLVDDDVKDLISILPAGHGLESLYLNDNALSLDAVWTLTHHLQGLFKLRVLGLHSIGLDPELVRQVVSQNLPHLKETQEGIFLKPK
;
A
#
# COMPACT_ATOMS: atom_id res chain seq x y z
N MET A 1 56.83 17.44 12.93
CA MET A 1 57.56 18.49 13.67
C MET A 1 56.52 19.26 14.48
N ALA A 2 56.81 19.58 15.75
CA ALA A 2 55.92 20.22 16.74
C ALA A 2 54.70 19.42 17.25
N GLU A 3 54.83 18.90 18.47
CA GLU A 3 53.72 18.65 19.43
C GLU A 3 53.51 19.91 20.32
N PRO A 4 52.92 19.86 21.54
CA PRO A 4 51.61 20.43 21.87
C PRO A 4 51.71 21.65 22.83
N PRO A 5 50.66 22.02 23.58
CA PRO A 5 50.69 21.61 25.00
C PRO A 5 49.32 21.30 25.66
N ASP A 6 49.43 20.85 26.92
CA ASP A 6 48.40 20.30 27.81
C ASP A 6 48.12 21.23 29.03
N THR A 7 47.12 20.86 29.85
CA THR A 7 46.97 21.09 31.32
C THR A 7 46.01 22.15 31.90
N ARG A 8 45.10 21.65 32.78
CA ARG A 8 44.75 22.12 34.16
C ARG A 8 44.02 23.48 34.34
N ALA A 9 43.22 23.76 35.40
CA ALA A 9 42.62 23.01 36.53
C ALA A 9 41.44 23.88 37.10
N ARG A 10 40.49 23.41 37.94
CA ARG A 10 40.63 23.18 39.41
C ARG A 10 39.33 22.58 40.02
N ARG A 11 39.48 21.80 41.10
CA ARG A 11 38.44 21.44 42.11
C ARG A 11 38.74 22.11 43.46
N ARG A 12 37.70 22.24 44.31
CA ARG A 12 37.65 22.12 45.81
C ARG A 12 36.14 21.99 46.14
N ASN A 13 35.61 20.95 46.83
CA ASN A 13 35.79 20.49 48.22
C ASN A 13 35.48 21.60 49.24
N GLU A 14 34.67 21.43 50.30
CA GLU A 14 34.03 20.28 51.00
C GLU A 14 32.67 20.77 51.60
N THR A 15 31.78 20.02 52.30
CA THR A 15 31.95 19.29 53.58
C THR A 15 30.86 18.22 53.82
N GLN A 16 31.14 17.29 54.74
CA GLN A 16 30.30 16.16 55.17
C GLN A 16 29.17 16.54 56.14
N ALA A 17 28.11 15.72 56.22
CA ALA A 17 27.58 15.15 57.47
C ALA A 17 26.54 14.03 57.20
N ASN A 18 26.63 12.93 57.95
CA ASN A 18 25.59 11.90 58.11
C ASN A 18 25.75 11.37 59.55
N PRO A 19 24.66 11.10 60.30
CA PRO A 19 24.23 9.69 60.41
C PRO A 19 22.70 9.49 60.58
N GLY A 20 22.23 8.24 60.38
CA GLY A 20 20.90 7.78 60.87
C GLY A 20 20.95 7.39 62.36
N PRO A 21 20.15 6.41 62.86
CA PRO A 21 19.05 5.64 62.25
C PRO A 21 17.75 5.63 63.13
N SER A 22 16.71 4.86 62.75
CA SER A 22 15.56 4.34 63.57
C SER A 22 14.28 4.23 62.70
N THR A 23 13.27 3.37 62.95
CA THR A 23 13.08 2.16 63.78
C THR A 23 11.86 1.37 63.25
N ALA A 24 11.86 0.05 63.41
CA ALA A 24 10.63 -0.74 63.59
C ALA A 24 10.54 -1.16 65.08
N PRO A 25 9.33 -1.31 65.64
CA PRO A 25 8.80 -2.65 66.00
C PRO A 25 7.28 -2.81 65.66
N ALA A 26 6.76 -4.00 65.31
CA ALA A 26 6.21 -5.07 66.18
C ALA A 26 4.94 -4.66 66.99
N SER A 27 3.93 -5.51 67.27
CA SER A 27 3.84 -6.99 67.20
C SER A 27 2.40 -7.53 67.09
N GLN A 28 2.30 -8.86 66.90
CA GLN A 28 1.18 -9.81 67.11
C GLN A 28 0.35 -9.52 68.40
N ALA A 29 -0.83 -10.09 68.69
CA ALA A 29 -1.58 -11.25 68.18
C ALA A 29 -3.12 -10.94 68.25
N ALA A 30 -4.14 -11.82 68.31
CA ALA A 30 -4.32 -13.28 68.38
C ALA A 30 -5.69 -13.70 67.75
N ALA A 31 -6.20 -14.91 68.01
CA ALA A 31 -7.49 -15.43 67.51
C ALA A 31 -8.39 -16.06 68.60
N THR A 32 -9.62 -16.42 68.22
CA THR A 32 -10.54 -17.45 68.82
C THR A 32 -11.51 -17.04 69.93
N GLN A 33 -12.82 -17.22 69.65
CA GLN A 33 -13.88 -17.86 70.47
C GLN A 33 -15.19 -17.89 69.63
N GLN A 34 -15.68 -19.05 69.18
CA GLN A 34 -16.60 -20.01 69.85
C GLN A 34 -18.11 -19.71 69.66
N LEU A 35 -18.81 -20.71 69.10
CA LEU A 35 -20.27 -20.88 69.03
C LEU A 35 -20.83 -21.23 70.43
N PRO A 36 -22.14 -21.02 70.71
CA PRO A 36 -23.24 -21.94 70.32
C PRO A 36 -24.41 -21.18 69.65
N ALA A 37 -25.54 -21.75 69.21
CA ALA A 37 -26.06 -23.07 68.78
C ALA A 37 -27.59 -22.90 68.54
N ASP A 38 -28.30 -23.97 68.18
CA ASP A 38 -29.75 -24.04 67.83
C ASP A 38 -30.11 -23.32 66.51
N GLY A 39 -30.79 -23.90 65.52
CA GLY A 39 -31.69 -25.07 65.45
C GLY A 39 -32.96 -24.61 64.70
N VAL A 40 -33.58 -25.28 63.72
CA VAL A 40 -33.89 -26.71 63.55
C VAL A 40 -34.55 -26.88 62.15
N ARG A 41 -34.14 -27.90 61.36
CA ARG A 41 -34.93 -28.63 60.30
C ARG A 41 -35.55 -27.85 59.11
N ASP A 42 -35.97 -28.47 58.00
CA ASP A 42 -35.59 -29.71 57.29
C ASP A 42 -36.13 -29.64 55.83
N ASP A 43 -35.70 -30.62 55.03
CA ASP A 43 -36.45 -31.30 53.96
C ASP A 43 -36.15 -31.05 52.46
N GLN A 44 -35.52 -32.11 51.91
CA GLN A 44 -35.88 -32.86 50.70
C GLN A 44 -35.57 -32.28 49.30
N GLN A 45 -34.44 -32.81 48.79
CA GLN A 45 -34.36 -33.63 47.57
C GLN A 45 -35.25 -33.27 46.37
N THR A 46 -34.62 -33.05 45.22
CA THR A 46 -34.91 -33.90 44.06
C THR A 46 -33.70 -34.03 43.14
N THR A 47 -33.50 -35.24 42.62
CA THR A 47 -32.45 -35.61 41.67
C THR A 47 -33.03 -35.79 40.26
N GLN A 48 -32.14 -36.05 39.30
CA GLN A 48 -32.32 -36.77 38.03
C GLN A 48 -32.50 -35.99 36.70
N SER A 49 -31.70 -36.48 35.73
CA SER A 49 -31.87 -36.65 34.27
C SER A 49 -33.10 -36.08 33.55
N GLY A 50 -33.05 -35.72 32.26
CA GLY A 50 -32.07 -35.99 31.19
C GLY A 50 -32.79 -36.19 29.84
N SER A 51 -32.05 -36.36 28.72
CA SER A 51 -32.55 -36.49 27.32
C SER A 51 -33.30 -35.25 26.74
N ARG A 52 -32.95 -34.69 25.57
CA ARG A 52 -33.18 -35.16 24.16
C ARG A 52 -34.65 -35.55 23.94
N GLN A 53 -35.41 -35.09 22.93
CA GLN A 53 -35.25 -34.28 21.69
C GLN A 53 -36.71 -33.92 21.22
N PRO A 54 -37.06 -33.40 20.02
CA PRO A 54 -36.32 -32.67 18.97
C PRO A 54 -37.04 -31.40 18.43
N SER A 55 -36.41 -30.72 17.46
CA SER A 55 -37.01 -30.01 16.29
C SER A 55 -38.20 -29.03 16.47
N GLN A 56 -37.94 -27.75 16.20
CA GLN A 56 -38.80 -26.94 15.33
C GLN A 56 -37.95 -26.31 14.23
N GLN A 57 -38.47 -26.32 13.00
CA GLN A 57 -37.84 -25.72 11.82
C GLN A 57 -38.23 -24.24 11.73
N GLU A 58 -37.26 -23.34 11.53
CA GLU A 58 -37.57 -21.97 11.11
C GLU A 58 -37.91 -21.93 9.61
N PRO A 59 -38.93 -21.16 9.19
CA PRO A 59 -39.37 -21.14 7.79
C PRO A 59 -38.49 -20.24 6.91
N MET A 60 -38.24 -20.68 5.67
CA MET A 60 -37.54 -19.88 4.66
C MET A 60 -38.37 -18.66 4.20
N PRO A 61 -37.72 -17.54 3.82
CA PRO A 61 -38.42 -16.36 3.30
C PRO A 61 -38.96 -16.59 1.88
N GLN A 62 -40.21 -16.16 1.64
CA GLN A 62 -40.83 -16.23 0.31
C GLN A 62 -40.47 -15.02 -0.59
N PRO A 63 -40.48 -15.19 -1.93
CA PRO A 63 -40.18 -14.12 -2.88
C PRO A 63 -41.35 -13.11 -3.04
N PRO A 64 -41.08 -11.88 -3.51
CA PRO A 64 -42.09 -10.84 -3.66
C PRO A 64 -43.09 -11.11 -4.82
N PRO A 65 -44.33 -10.58 -4.74
CA PRO A 65 -45.40 -10.89 -5.68
C PRO A 65 -45.25 -10.20 -7.05
N GLN A 66 -45.76 -10.88 -8.08
CA GLN A 66 -45.82 -10.40 -9.45
C GLN A 66 -47.00 -9.42 -9.64
N LEU A 67 -46.79 -8.34 -10.39
CA LEU A 67 -47.86 -7.44 -10.86
C LEU A 67 -48.11 -7.65 -12.37
N GLN A 68 -49.37 -7.88 -12.73
CA GLN A 68 -49.85 -8.03 -14.11
C GLN A 68 -50.40 -6.68 -14.67
N PRO A 69 -50.63 -6.55 -16.00
CA PRO A 69 -50.40 -5.27 -16.68
C PRO A 69 -51.63 -4.53 -17.25
N ARG A 70 -51.36 -3.31 -17.77
CA ARG A 70 -52.09 -2.55 -18.82
C ARG A 70 -53.37 -1.80 -18.38
N PRO A 71 -53.76 -0.67 -19.05
CA PRO A 71 -53.89 -0.56 -20.51
C PRO A 71 -53.23 0.65 -21.22
N ASP A 72 -53.08 0.48 -22.55
CA ASP A 72 -52.85 1.48 -23.61
C ASP A 72 -54.10 2.43 -23.75
N TYR A 73 -54.23 3.50 -24.54
CA TYR A 73 -53.66 4.09 -25.79
C TYR A 73 -54.11 5.61 -25.81
N PRO A 74 -54.06 6.45 -26.89
CA PRO A 74 -53.41 6.38 -28.22
C PRO A 74 -52.57 7.64 -28.64
N GLN A 75 -51.95 7.57 -29.82
CA GLN A 75 -51.41 8.72 -30.57
C GLN A 75 -52.49 9.45 -31.41
N ARG A 76 -52.35 10.77 -31.61
CA ARG A 76 -52.81 11.58 -32.77
C ARG A 76 -51.90 12.82 -32.87
N SER A 77 -51.12 13.04 -33.93
CA SER A 77 -51.48 13.46 -35.31
C SER A 77 -51.94 14.92 -35.40
N GLY A 78 -51.18 15.73 -36.15
CA GLY A 78 -51.14 17.19 -36.05
C GLY A 78 -52.35 18.02 -36.51
N ALA A 79 -52.27 19.30 -36.21
CA ALA A 79 -52.98 20.42 -36.84
C ALA A 79 -52.13 21.70 -36.67
N SER A 80 -52.41 22.73 -37.46
CA SER A 80 -51.48 23.82 -37.80
C SER A 80 -52.03 25.22 -37.51
N ILE A 81 -51.12 26.22 -37.51
CA ILE A 81 -51.37 27.67 -37.67
C ILE A 81 -51.96 28.40 -36.44
N GLY A 82 -51.30 29.49 -36.05
CA GLY A 82 -51.70 30.38 -34.95
C GLY A 82 -50.64 31.42 -34.61
N SER A 83 -50.39 32.37 -35.52
CA SER A 83 -49.45 33.48 -35.34
C SER A 83 -50.03 34.66 -34.54
N ILE A 84 -49.15 35.61 -34.15
CA ILE A 84 -49.42 36.88 -33.41
C ILE A 84 -49.43 36.68 -31.87
N GLY A 85 -48.69 37.45 -31.06
CA GLY A 85 -47.79 38.57 -31.38
C GLY A 85 -46.86 38.94 -30.22
N ALA A 86 -45.94 39.88 -30.47
CA ALA A 86 -44.88 40.27 -29.52
C ALA A 86 -45.35 41.33 -28.50
N ILE A 87 -44.86 41.23 -27.26
CA ILE A 87 -44.71 42.36 -26.34
C ILE A 87 -43.34 42.27 -25.65
N SER A 88 -42.62 43.38 -25.65
CA SER A 88 -41.30 43.58 -25.05
C SER A 88 -41.34 43.82 -23.54
N GLY A 89 -40.31 43.38 -22.80
CA GLY A 89 -40.16 43.69 -21.37
C GLY A 89 -38.72 43.52 -20.88
N SER A 90 -37.89 44.55 -21.08
CA SER A 90 -36.51 44.61 -20.60
C SER A 90 -36.41 45.02 -19.12
N GLN A 91 -35.47 44.46 -18.36
CA GLN A 91 -34.74 45.20 -17.31
C GLN A 91 -33.45 44.48 -16.88
N ASN A 92 -32.29 45.08 -17.19
CA ASN A 92 -31.00 44.77 -16.57
C ASN A 92 -30.74 45.79 -15.45
N PRO A 93 -30.16 45.41 -14.29
CA PRO A 93 -29.58 46.35 -13.35
C PRO A 93 -28.16 46.77 -13.76
N ILE A 94 -27.81 48.01 -13.44
CA ILE A 94 -26.49 48.62 -13.68
C ILE A 94 -25.57 48.33 -12.50
N ILE A 95 -24.30 47.99 -12.74
CA ILE A 95 -23.21 48.08 -11.75
C ILE A 95 -22.07 48.92 -12.33
N VAL A 96 -21.56 49.85 -11.51
CA VAL A 96 -20.55 50.85 -11.88
C VAL A 96 -19.14 50.31 -11.64
N SER A 97 -18.22 50.62 -12.56
CA SER A 97 -16.81 50.24 -12.53
C SER A 97 -15.92 51.17 -11.69
N SER A 98 -14.80 50.67 -11.18
CA SER A 98 -13.62 51.48 -10.82
C SER A 98 -12.31 50.81 -11.24
N SER A 99 -11.47 51.55 -11.99
CA SER A 99 -10.07 51.30 -12.36
C SER A 99 -9.68 49.94 -13.00
N GLY A 100 -8.98 49.87 -14.14
CA GLY A 100 -8.46 50.95 -15.00
C GLY A 100 -7.14 50.58 -15.70
N VAL A 101 -7.21 49.81 -16.79
CA VAL A 101 -6.13 49.69 -17.79
C VAL A 101 -6.76 49.65 -19.18
N ASN A 102 -6.31 50.51 -20.09
CA ASN A 102 -6.83 50.58 -21.47
C ASN A 102 -6.24 49.46 -22.33
N ILE A 103 -7.09 48.77 -23.09
CA ILE A 103 -6.70 48.04 -24.31
C ILE A 103 -7.50 48.61 -25.47
N THR A 104 -6.81 49.20 -26.44
CA THR A 104 -7.41 49.79 -27.65
C THR A 104 -7.82 48.70 -28.62
N TYR A 105 -9.12 48.51 -28.83
CA TYR A 105 -9.63 47.69 -29.92
C TYR A 105 -9.73 48.52 -31.20
N HIS A 106 -9.07 48.09 -32.27
CA HIS A 106 -9.28 48.64 -33.60
C HIS A 106 -10.63 48.16 -34.15
N ASN A 107 -11.42 49.09 -34.70
CA ASN A 107 -12.68 48.80 -35.36
C ASN A 107 -12.47 47.87 -36.57
N MET A 108 -13.23 46.77 -36.63
CA MET A 108 -13.51 45.98 -37.83
C MET A 108 -15.02 46.04 -38.10
N PRO A 109 -15.49 45.95 -39.37
CA PRO A 109 -16.89 46.21 -39.69
C PRO A 109 -17.85 45.12 -39.18
N LEU A 110 -19.05 45.54 -38.78
CA LEU A 110 -20.17 44.65 -38.48
C LEU A 110 -20.86 44.20 -39.78
N GLU A 111 -20.32 43.18 -40.42
CA GLU A 111 -21.13 42.29 -41.28
C GLU A 111 -21.47 41.04 -40.48
N GLY A 112 -22.76 40.83 -40.22
CA GLY A 112 -23.22 39.65 -39.50
C GLY A 112 -23.08 38.39 -40.37
N PRO A 113 -22.67 37.24 -39.81
CA PRO A 113 -22.57 36.02 -40.60
C PRO A 113 -23.97 35.57 -41.03
N GLU A 114 -24.19 35.54 -42.35
CA GLU A 114 -25.28 34.76 -42.93
C GLU A 114 -25.16 33.31 -42.46
N ILE A 115 -26.28 32.70 -42.08
CA ILE A 115 -26.34 31.28 -41.68
C ILE A 115 -26.18 30.42 -42.94
N THR A 116 -24.93 30.27 -43.38
CA THR A 116 -24.54 29.48 -44.54
C THR A 116 -24.36 28.02 -44.16
N SER A 117 -25.29 27.19 -44.67
CA SER A 117 -25.10 25.79 -45.06
C SER A 117 -24.35 24.81 -44.13
N LEU A 118 -25.10 23.82 -43.64
CA LEU A 118 -24.72 22.40 -43.53
C LEU A 118 -23.21 22.08 -43.65
N GLN A 119 -22.48 22.16 -42.54
CA GLN A 119 -21.17 21.50 -42.43
C GLN A 119 -21.37 20.00 -42.20
N GLY A 120 -20.45 19.18 -42.73
CA GLY A 120 -20.54 17.71 -42.70
C GLY A 120 -20.49 17.11 -41.28
N PRO A 121 -20.74 15.79 -41.14
CA PRO A 121 -20.47 15.09 -39.88
C PRO A 121 -18.99 15.24 -39.52
N GLY A 122 -18.67 15.31 -38.22
CA GLY A 122 -17.27 15.28 -37.76
C GLY A 122 -16.62 13.94 -38.10
N THR A 123 -15.29 13.91 -38.18
CA THR A 123 -14.51 12.71 -38.53
C THR A 123 -13.78 12.11 -37.34
N PHE A 124 -13.15 10.95 -37.53
CA PHE A 124 -12.31 10.34 -36.50
C PHE A 124 -11.02 11.15 -36.26
N GLU A 125 -10.48 11.74 -37.33
CA GLU A 125 -9.33 12.62 -37.29
C GLU A 125 -9.62 13.91 -36.50
N ASP A 126 -10.84 14.47 -36.59
CA ASP A 126 -11.27 15.59 -35.74
C ASP A 126 -11.19 15.22 -34.24
N LEU A 127 -11.65 14.01 -33.87
CA LEU A 127 -11.57 13.49 -32.51
C LEU A 127 -10.11 13.29 -32.05
N GLN A 128 -9.25 12.72 -32.91
CA GLN A 128 -7.81 12.61 -32.64
C GLN A 128 -7.17 13.98 -32.40
N HIS A 129 -7.50 14.97 -33.25
CA HIS A 129 -6.98 16.33 -33.14
C HIS A 129 -7.40 17.01 -31.83
N GLU A 130 -8.69 16.96 -31.46
CA GLU A 130 -9.16 17.56 -30.19
C GLU A 130 -8.50 16.91 -28.96
N ILE A 131 -8.30 15.58 -28.97
CA ILE A 131 -7.60 14.86 -27.88
C ILE A 131 -6.13 15.33 -27.77
N ILE A 132 -5.42 15.43 -28.90
CA ILE A 132 -4.02 15.90 -28.92
C ILE A 132 -3.91 17.38 -28.51
N ASP A 133 -4.85 18.22 -28.92
CA ASP A 133 -4.88 19.65 -28.54
C ASP A 133 -5.22 19.85 -27.06
N SER A 134 -6.05 18.98 -26.47
CA SER A 134 -6.25 18.91 -25.02
C SER A 134 -4.94 18.55 -24.30
N TYR A 135 -4.20 17.53 -24.78
CA TYR A 135 -2.93 17.13 -24.16
C TYR A 135 -1.82 18.18 -24.30
N LYS A 136 -1.77 18.95 -25.38
CA LYS A 136 -0.88 20.12 -25.50
C LYS A 136 -1.11 21.13 -24.35
N GLN A 137 -2.35 21.29 -23.90
CA GLN A 137 -2.72 22.19 -22.81
C GLN A 137 -2.50 21.57 -21.42
N THR A 138 -2.77 20.28 -21.24
CA THR A 138 -2.83 19.66 -19.90
C THR A 138 -1.69 18.69 -19.55
N ALA A 139 -0.85 18.29 -20.51
CA ALA A 139 0.17 17.25 -20.33
C ALA A 139 1.58 17.62 -20.80
N THR A 140 1.82 18.87 -21.22
CA THR A 140 3.15 19.36 -21.62
C THR A 140 4.05 19.70 -20.42
N THR A 141 3.46 20.22 -19.35
CA THR A 141 4.19 20.61 -18.14
C THR A 141 3.60 19.99 -16.88
N ILE A 142 4.45 19.81 -15.87
CA ILE A 142 4.03 19.56 -14.49
C ILE A 142 4.56 20.68 -13.60
N PRO A 143 3.89 21.01 -12.48
CA PRO A 143 4.49 21.92 -11.51
C PRO A 143 5.77 21.28 -10.96
N ALA A 144 6.89 22.01 -10.95
CA ALA A 144 8.16 21.56 -10.36
C ALA A 144 7.99 21.14 -8.89
N HIS A 145 6.93 21.66 -8.26
CA HIS A 145 6.35 21.12 -7.05
C HIS A 145 4.82 21.34 -7.17
N PRO A 146 3.97 20.28 -7.19
CA PRO A 146 2.49 20.33 -7.31
C PRO A 146 1.71 21.19 -6.31
N ILE A 147 2.41 21.94 -5.47
CA ILE A 147 1.88 22.75 -4.36
C ILE A 147 2.42 24.19 -4.50
N LEU A 148 3.24 24.46 -5.53
CA LEU A 148 3.90 25.72 -5.83
C LEU A 148 3.75 26.03 -7.33
N GLU A 149 2.57 26.52 -7.71
CA GLU A 149 2.19 26.85 -9.11
C GLU A 149 3.15 27.79 -9.85
N THR A 150 4.05 28.49 -9.14
CA THR A 150 4.91 29.53 -9.72
C THR A 150 6.06 29.05 -10.60
N ARG A 151 6.28 27.73 -10.74
CA ARG A 151 7.27 27.16 -11.65
C ARG A 151 6.75 25.84 -12.23
N ASN A 152 6.08 25.92 -13.37
CA ASN A 152 5.87 24.76 -14.24
C ASN A 152 7.17 24.42 -14.96
N VAL A 153 7.43 23.12 -15.14
CA VAL A 153 8.56 22.57 -15.88
C VAL A 153 8.02 21.59 -16.93
N GLU A 154 8.70 21.51 -18.07
CA GLU A 154 8.41 20.48 -19.07
C GLU A 154 8.51 19.10 -18.42
N ILE A 155 7.51 18.26 -18.63
CA ILE A 155 7.47 16.93 -18.00
C ILE A 155 8.68 16.08 -18.40
N ASP A 156 9.19 16.25 -19.62
CA ASP A 156 10.36 15.53 -20.12
C ASP A 156 11.67 15.89 -19.41
N GLN A 157 11.76 17.07 -18.79
CA GLN A 157 12.94 17.53 -18.05
C GLN A 157 12.92 17.11 -16.57
N PHE A 158 11.76 16.73 -16.03
CA PHE A 158 11.56 16.51 -14.59
C PHE A 158 10.94 15.15 -14.23
N PHE A 159 10.41 14.41 -15.21
CA PHE A 159 9.83 13.09 -14.99
C PHE A 159 10.90 12.07 -14.63
N ILE A 160 10.71 11.42 -13.50
CA ILE A 160 11.51 10.28 -13.03
C ILE A 160 10.64 9.03 -13.15
N PRO A 161 11.11 7.96 -13.82
CA PRO A 161 10.38 6.69 -13.92
C PRO A 161 10.03 6.11 -12.54
N LEU A 162 8.90 5.41 -12.48
CA LEU A 162 8.50 4.66 -11.30
C LEU A 162 9.04 3.23 -11.39
N ARG A 163 9.36 2.63 -10.24
CA ARG A 163 9.56 1.18 -10.16
C ARG A 163 8.21 0.50 -10.40
N LEU A 164 8.12 -0.31 -11.46
CA LEU A 164 6.93 -1.04 -11.84
C LEU A 164 7.18 -2.56 -11.75
N GLN A 165 6.28 -3.29 -11.08
CA GLN A 165 6.41 -4.72 -10.83
C GLN A 165 5.10 -5.43 -11.22
N LYS A 166 5.12 -6.26 -12.26
CA LYS A 166 3.93 -6.99 -12.73
C LYS A 166 3.80 -8.32 -11.97
N ASN A 167 2.67 -8.55 -11.32
CA ASN A 167 2.37 -9.82 -10.64
C ASN A 167 2.06 -10.90 -11.69
N ILE A 168 2.60 -12.11 -11.53
CA ILE A 168 2.37 -13.23 -12.45
C ILE A 168 1.05 -13.97 -12.10
N PRO A 169 0.03 -14.01 -12.98
CA PRO A 169 -1.24 -14.71 -12.72
C PRO A 169 -1.08 -16.22 -12.59
N GLY A 170 -2.03 -16.88 -11.91
CA GLY A 170 -2.01 -18.34 -11.66
C GLY A 170 -0.99 -18.77 -10.61
N LYS A 171 0.14 -18.07 -10.51
CA LYS A 171 1.03 -18.11 -9.35
C LYS A 171 0.52 -17.11 -8.32
N THR A 172 -0.57 -17.51 -7.66
CA THR A 172 -1.23 -16.73 -6.60
C THR A 172 -0.23 -16.19 -5.57
N LYS A 173 -0.63 -15.13 -4.84
CA LYS A 173 -0.33 -15.04 -3.40
C LYS A 173 -1.01 -16.21 -2.66
N SER A 174 -0.60 -17.42 -3.02
CA SER A 174 -0.36 -18.44 -2.01
C SER A 174 0.65 -17.77 -1.13
N VAL A 175 0.21 -17.37 0.05
CA VAL A 175 1.10 -17.26 1.19
C VAL A 175 1.81 -18.61 1.22
N ARG A 176 3.05 -18.68 0.72
CA ARG A 176 3.81 -19.93 0.70
C ARG A 176 4.36 -20.14 2.09
N SER A 177 3.43 -20.47 2.98
CA SER A 177 3.75 -20.86 4.33
C SER A 177 4.40 -22.24 4.24
N VAL A 178 5.71 -22.29 4.44
CA VAL A 178 6.32 -23.56 4.79
C VAL A 178 5.79 -23.90 6.18
N THR A 179 5.01 -24.97 6.28
CA THR A 179 4.65 -25.51 7.57
C THR A 179 5.89 -26.20 8.12
N LEU A 180 6.50 -25.62 9.14
CA LEU A 180 7.59 -26.19 9.92
C LEU A 180 7.01 -26.78 11.21
N PRO A 181 7.69 -27.73 11.87
CA PRO A 181 7.26 -28.30 13.16
C PRO A 181 6.92 -27.23 14.22
N GLU A 182 7.66 -26.12 14.22
CA GLU A 182 7.57 -25.02 15.19
C GLU A 182 6.51 -23.96 14.81
N GLY A 183 6.10 -23.89 13.54
CA GLY A 183 5.17 -22.86 13.05
C GLY A 183 5.14 -22.74 11.52
N LYS A 184 4.26 -21.87 11.01
CA LYS A 184 4.24 -21.51 9.58
C LYS A 184 5.25 -20.39 9.32
N LEU A 185 6.27 -20.65 8.49
CA LEU A 185 7.17 -19.64 7.94
C LEU A 185 6.57 -19.11 6.64
N PHE A 186 6.15 -17.85 6.63
CA PHE A 186 5.47 -17.23 5.49
C PHE A 186 6.51 -16.69 4.51
N LEU A 187 6.82 -17.45 3.46
CA LEU A 187 7.57 -16.94 2.32
C LEU A 187 6.56 -16.18 1.44
N ASP A 188 6.62 -14.84 1.47
CA ASP A 188 5.71 -14.00 0.69
C ASP A 188 6.16 -14.03 -0.77
N GLU A 189 5.74 -15.08 -1.47
CA GLU A 189 5.92 -15.18 -2.90
C GLU A 189 4.88 -14.37 -3.64
N ALA A 190 5.29 -13.16 -4.01
CA ALA A 190 4.83 -12.57 -5.24
C ALA A 190 5.95 -12.68 -6.27
N LEU A 191 5.74 -13.58 -7.24
CA LEU A 191 6.60 -13.66 -8.41
C LEU A 191 6.25 -12.46 -9.30
N TYR A 192 7.00 -11.38 -9.12
CA TYR A 192 6.93 -10.20 -9.96
C TYR A 192 7.90 -10.30 -11.14
N ASP A 193 7.47 -9.79 -12.29
CA ASP A 193 8.35 -9.37 -13.40
C ASP A 193 8.61 -7.85 -13.27
N ILE A 194 9.87 -7.43 -13.29
CA ILE A 194 10.23 -6.01 -13.25
C ILE A 194 10.04 -5.41 -14.65
N LEU A 195 9.18 -4.40 -14.76
CA LEU A 195 9.02 -3.59 -15.97
C LEU A 195 10.04 -2.45 -15.88
N ASN A 196 10.98 -2.40 -16.84
CA ASN A 196 12.17 -1.54 -16.74
C ASN A 196 11.98 -0.19 -17.44
N SER A 197 10.81 0.04 -18.02
CA SER A 197 10.46 1.24 -18.78
C SER A 197 8.95 1.47 -18.72
N LEU A 198 8.50 2.67 -19.10
CA LEU A 198 7.09 2.94 -19.35
C LEU A 198 6.54 2.12 -20.54
N ASP A 199 7.36 1.95 -21.56
CA ASP A 199 7.09 1.17 -22.77
C ASP A 199 6.76 -0.31 -22.46
N ASP A 200 7.43 -0.89 -21.46
CA ASP A 200 7.18 -2.26 -21.00
C ASP A 200 5.73 -2.46 -20.52
N LEU A 201 5.06 -1.40 -20.02
CA LEU A 201 3.67 -1.44 -19.56
C LEU A 201 2.66 -1.61 -20.71
N PHE A 202 3.03 -1.18 -21.92
CA PHE A 202 2.17 -1.28 -23.11
C PHE A 202 2.56 -2.45 -24.02
N ASN A 203 3.66 -3.15 -23.71
CA ASN A 203 4.18 -4.28 -24.47
C ASN A 203 3.41 -5.59 -24.15
N GLN A 204 2.75 -6.16 -25.17
CA GLN A 204 1.98 -7.40 -25.04
C GLN A 204 2.83 -8.66 -24.78
N GLU A 205 4.12 -8.69 -25.12
CA GLU A 205 4.98 -9.83 -24.80
C GLU A 205 5.31 -9.89 -23.30
N LYS A 206 5.51 -8.71 -22.69
CA LYS A 206 5.80 -8.55 -21.25
C LYS A 206 4.54 -8.61 -20.40
N VAL A 207 3.52 -7.83 -20.73
CA VAL A 207 2.30 -7.75 -19.92
C VAL A 207 1.27 -8.81 -20.31
N LYS A 208 1.16 -9.25 -21.57
CA LYS A 208 0.20 -10.24 -22.09
C LYS A 208 -1.28 -9.84 -22.01
N GLU A 209 -1.74 -9.40 -20.84
CA GLU A 209 -3.10 -8.92 -20.66
C GLU A 209 -3.28 -7.49 -21.22
N ILE A 210 -4.42 -7.22 -21.87
CA ILE A 210 -4.79 -5.88 -22.37
C ILE A 210 -5.52 -5.02 -21.31
N LYS A 211 -5.82 -5.60 -20.15
CA LYS A 211 -6.44 -4.92 -19.01
C LYS A 211 -5.40 -4.85 -17.89
N ILE A 212 -5.02 -3.65 -17.47
CA ILE A 212 -3.96 -3.41 -16.47
C ILE A 212 -4.55 -2.65 -15.28
N LEU A 213 -4.23 -3.12 -14.07
CA LEU A 213 -4.53 -2.45 -12.82
C LEU A 213 -3.20 -1.98 -12.21
N LEU A 214 -2.92 -0.67 -12.31
CA LEU A 214 -1.73 -0.03 -11.75
C LEU A 214 -2.02 0.38 -10.29
N VAL A 215 -1.49 -0.40 -9.36
CA VAL A 215 -1.71 -0.30 -7.92
C VAL A 215 -0.54 0.40 -7.24
N GLY A 216 -0.81 1.32 -6.33
CA GLY A 216 0.23 1.91 -5.50
C GLY A 216 -0.34 2.80 -4.39
N GLY A 217 0.47 3.08 -3.38
CA GLY A 217 0.09 3.95 -2.25
C GLY A 217 -0.31 5.38 -2.66
N ALA A 218 -0.69 6.19 -1.66
CA ALA A 218 -0.92 7.60 -1.87
C ALA A 218 0.38 8.29 -2.31
N GLY A 219 0.33 9.22 -3.27
CA GLY A 219 1.51 9.98 -3.68
C GLY A 219 2.61 9.22 -4.43
N THR A 220 2.38 7.95 -4.82
CA THR A 220 3.37 7.11 -5.55
C THR A 220 3.63 7.54 -7.01
N GLY A 221 2.99 8.60 -7.51
CA GLY A 221 3.23 9.14 -8.87
C GLY A 221 2.38 8.53 -10.00
N LYS A 222 1.42 7.65 -9.70
CA LYS A 222 0.57 6.98 -10.72
C LYS A 222 -0.06 7.93 -11.75
N SER A 223 -0.66 9.02 -11.29
CA SER A 223 -1.26 10.03 -12.18
C SER A 223 -0.20 10.76 -13.00
N THR A 224 0.95 11.10 -12.41
CA THR A 224 2.10 11.70 -13.13
C THR A 224 2.62 10.80 -14.25
N LEU A 225 2.62 9.47 -14.04
CA LEU A 225 2.92 8.49 -15.08
C LEU A 225 1.91 8.58 -16.24
N LEU A 226 0.61 8.75 -15.96
CA LEU A 226 -0.38 8.97 -17.03
C LEU A 226 -0.22 10.33 -17.73
N VAL A 227 0.17 11.39 -17.03
CA VAL A 227 0.56 12.65 -17.69
C VAL A 227 1.72 12.41 -18.66
N LYS A 228 2.72 11.60 -18.30
CA LYS A 228 3.83 11.26 -19.20
C LYS A 228 3.38 10.41 -20.40
N VAL A 229 2.40 9.53 -20.24
CA VAL A 229 1.79 8.79 -21.37
C VAL A 229 1.05 9.75 -22.32
N ALA A 230 0.20 10.64 -21.79
CA ALA A 230 -0.52 11.64 -22.57
C ALA A 230 0.44 12.60 -23.30
N ASN A 231 1.50 13.06 -22.62
CA ASN A 231 2.58 13.84 -23.22
C ASN A 231 3.23 13.14 -24.41
N SER A 232 3.52 11.85 -24.25
CA SER A 232 4.15 11.00 -25.27
C SER A 232 3.29 10.87 -26.52
N CYS A 233 1.97 11.09 -26.44
CA CYS A 233 1.10 11.13 -27.61
C CYS A 233 1.31 12.41 -28.46
N ILE A 234 1.76 13.52 -27.84
CA ILE A 234 2.02 14.80 -28.52
C ILE A 234 3.36 14.77 -29.25
N THR A 235 4.42 14.31 -28.58
CA THR A 235 5.80 14.49 -29.02
C THR A 235 6.29 13.42 -29.99
N LEU A 236 5.63 12.25 -30.03
CA LEU A 236 6.24 11.06 -30.61
C LEU A 236 5.76 10.65 -32.01
N GLY A 237 4.68 11.26 -32.54
CA GLY A 237 4.21 11.06 -33.92
C GLY A 237 4.36 9.61 -34.43
N SER A 238 3.70 8.67 -33.76
CA SER A 238 3.81 7.22 -34.03
C SER A 238 5.17 6.56 -33.68
N LYS A 239 5.61 6.65 -32.42
CA LYS A 239 6.62 5.70 -31.87
C LYS A 239 6.01 4.30 -31.62
N PRO A 240 6.78 3.21 -31.67
CA PRO A 240 6.26 1.86 -31.95
C PRO A 240 5.31 1.24 -30.91
N LEU A 241 5.34 1.61 -29.63
CA LEU A 241 4.55 0.93 -28.59
C LEU A 241 3.24 1.64 -28.21
N LEU A 242 3.19 2.97 -28.25
CA LEU A 242 1.94 3.74 -28.18
C LEU A 242 1.29 3.90 -29.57
N GLY A 243 2.08 3.95 -30.64
CA GLY A 243 1.61 4.03 -32.02
C GLY A 243 0.93 2.76 -32.57
N ARG A 244 0.69 1.75 -31.71
CA ARG A 244 -0.25 0.66 -31.99
C ARG A 244 -1.70 1.02 -31.64
N PHE A 245 -1.91 2.18 -31.02
CA PHE A 245 -3.21 2.72 -30.69
C PHE A 245 -3.53 3.88 -31.62
N ASP A 246 -4.69 3.82 -32.26
CA ASP A 246 -5.27 4.91 -33.04
C ASP A 246 -5.72 6.06 -32.12
N LEU A 247 -6.02 5.74 -30.85
CA LEU A 247 -6.48 6.70 -29.86
C LEU A 247 -6.02 6.34 -28.45
N VAL A 248 -5.52 7.34 -27.71
CA VAL A 248 -5.28 7.25 -26.26
C VAL A 248 -6.27 8.20 -25.58
N ILE A 249 -7.15 7.67 -24.75
CA ILE A 249 -8.18 8.42 -24.03
C ILE A 249 -7.85 8.38 -22.53
N TRP A 250 -7.39 9.50 -21.99
CA TRP A 250 -7.14 9.68 -20.56
C TRP A 250 -8.33 10.37 -19.87
N ILE A 251 -8.93 9.69 -18.89
CA ILE A 251 -10.06 10.17 -18.09
C ILE A 251 -9.65 10.22 -16.62
N LYS A 252 -9.86 11.37 -15.99
CA LYS A 252 -9.70 11.58 -14.55
C LYS A 252 -11.00 11.17 -13.85
N LEU A 253 -10.99 10.04 -13.16
CA LEU A 253 -12.18 9.50 -12.48
C LEU A 253 -12.65 10.41 -11.34
N ARG A 254 -11.73 11.16 -10.69
CA ARG A 254 -12.08 12.19 -9.70
C ARG A 254 -12.99 13.30 -10.28
N GLN A 255 -12.88 13.58 -11.58
CA GLN A 255 -13.70 14.56 -12.28
C GLN A 255 -15.05 13.97 -12.76
N MET A 256 -15.40 12.72 -12.41
CA MET A 256 -16.70 12.13 -12.73
C MET A 256 -17.67 12.28 -11.54
N GLN A 257 -18.35 13.42 -11.46
CA GLN A 257 -19.18 13.80 -10.30
C GLN A 257 -20.69 13.56 -10.47
N GLN A 258 -21.18 13.37 -11.71
CA GLN A 258 -22.60 13.20 -12.01
C GLN A 258 -22.91 11.93 -12.80
N SER A 259 -22.07 11.59 -13.78
CA SER A 259 -22.21 10.42 -14.65
C SER A 259 -21.00 9.50 -14.50
N SER A 260 -21.21 8.17 -14.55
CA SER A 260 -20.14 7.15 -14.66
C SER A 260 -19.86 6.70 -16.09
N CYS A 261 -20.50 7.35 -17.07
CA CYS A 261 -20.35 7.13 -18.50
C CYS A 261 -19.01 7.70 -18.99
N VAL A 262 -18.12 6.85 -19.52
CA VAL A 262 -16.86 7.33 -20.12
C VAL A 262 -17.10 8.23 -21.33
N LEU A 263 -18.19 8.02 -22.08
CA LEU A 263 -18.55 8.91 -23.19
C LEU A 263 -18.88 10.33 -22.71
N ASP A 264 -19.59 10.49 -21.58
CA ASP A 264 -19.82 11.82 -20.98
C ASP A 264 -18.49 12.45 -20.57
N ALA A 265 -17.59 11.68 -19.93
CA ALA A 265 -16.29 12.18 -19.51
C ALA A 265 -15.37 12.62 -20.67
N ILE A 266 -15.53 12.08 -21.89
CA ILE A 266 -14.79 12.57 -23.08
C ILE A 266 -15.26 13.98 -23.47
N PHE A 267 -16.58 14.21 -23.52
CA PHE A 267 -17.14 15.54 -23.78
C PHE A 267 -16.85 16.53 -22.64
N ASP A 268 -16.90 16.06 -21.40
CA ASP A 268 -16.69 16.90 -20.22
C ASP A 268 -15.21 17.26 -20.02
N GLN A 269 -14.26 16.32 -20.22
CA GLN A 269 -12.86 16.51 -19.81
C GLN A 269 -11.88 16.77 -20.97
N ILE A 270 -12.23 16.41 -22.21
CA ILE A 270 -11.29 16.40 -23.33
C ILE A 270 -11.70 17.31 -24.48
N LEU A 271 -12.94 17.17 -24.97
CA LEU A 271 -13.42 17.92 -26.13
C LEU A 271 -13.65 19.40 -25.82
N ALA A 272 -13.53 20.26 -26.83
CA ALA A 272 -13.80 21.67 -26.69
C ALA A 272 -15.32 21.94 -26.51
N GLN A 273 -15.69 22.96 -25.74
CA GLN A 273 -17.10 23.34 -25.54
C GLN A 273 -17.82 23.71 -26.85
N ASN A 274 -17.07 24.14 -27.86
CA ASN A 274 -17.53 24.44 -29.21
C ASN A 274 -17.19 23.32 -30.22
N THR A 275 -16.94 22.09 -29.76
CA THR A 275 -16.73 20.93 -30.63
C THR A 275 -17.91 20.75 -31.60
N LYS A 276 -17.59 20.31 -32.81
CA LYS A 276 -18.59 19.94 -33.83
C LYS A 276 -19.00 18.48 -33.73
N LEU A 277 -18.23 17.67 -32.99
CA LEU A 277 -18.44 16.23 -32.84
C LEU A 277 -19.72 15.96 -32.06
N ARG A 278 -20.60 15.13 -32.62
CA ARG A 278 -21.83 14.72 -31.93
C ARG A 278 -21.58 13.48 -31.10
N ARG A 279 -22.34 13.35 -30.01
CA ARG A 279 -22.29 12.18 -29.11
C ARG A 279 -22.44 10.84 -29.83
N GLN A 280 -23.25 10.77 -30.88
CA GLN A 280 -23.42 9.54 -31.69
C GLN A 280 -22.21 9.26 -32.60
N GLU A 281 -21.55 10.30 -33.12
CA GLU A 281 -20.36 10.18 -33.97
C GLU A 281 -19.18 9.68 -33.13
N VAL A 282 -18.88 10.33 -32.00
CA VAL A 282 -17.84 9.89 -31.03
C VAL A 282 -18.10 8.47 -30.53
N LYS A 283 -19.37 8.11 -30.27
CA LYS A 283 -19.73 6.73 -29.89
C LYS A 283 -19.41 5.73 -31.01
N GLY A 284 -19.81 6.05 -32.25
CA GLY A 284 -19.53 5.21 -33.42
C GLY A 284 -18.02 4.98 -33.59
N PHE A 285 -17.22 6.05 -33.53
CA PHE A 285 -15.76 5.95 -33.62
C PHE A 285 -15.15 5.04 -32.55
N ILE A 286 -15.65 5.08 -31.31
CA ILE A 286 -15.19 4.22 -30.21
C ILE A 286 -15.57 2.75 -30.45
N ASP A 287 -16.77 2.47 -30.96
CA ASP A 287 -17.19 1.11 -31.30
C ASP A 287 -16.41 0.55 -32.51
N ASP A 288 -16.21 1.36 -33.54
CA ASP A 288 -15.56 0.96 -34.80
C ASP A 288 -14.05 0.71 -34.63
N HIS A 289 -13.38 1.48 -33.77
CA HIS A 289 -11.93 1.41 -33.52
C HIS A 289 -11.57 0.72 -32.19
N GLU A 290 -12.50 -0.01 -31.55
CA GLU A 290 -12.39 -0.56 -30.19
C GLU A 290 -11.00 -1.16 -29.85
N SER A 291 -10.42 -1.99 -30.73
CA SER A 291 -9.11 -2.65 -30.49
C SER A 291 -7.89 -1.71 -30.60
N GLY A 292 -8.05 -0.57 -31.28
CA GLY A 292 -7.03 0.47 -31.42
C GLY A 292 -7.06 1.52 -30.31
N ILE A 293 -7.95 1.40 -29.32
CA ILE A 293 -8.10 2.39 -28.25
C ILE A 293 -7.39 1.94 -26.96
N ALA A 294 -6.59 2.84 -26.40
CA ALA A 294 -6.07 2.76 -25.03
C ALA A 294 -6.83 3.72 -24.11
N LEU A 295 -7.61 3.17 -23.19
CA LEU A 295 -8.36 3.92 -22.19
C LEU A 295 -7.60 3.96 -20.85
N LEU A 296 -7.19 5.14 -20.42
CA LEU A 296 -6.46 5.38 -19.18
C LEU A 296 -7.42 5.98 -18.14
N LEU A 297 -7.81 5.18 -17.14
CA LEU A 297 -8.75 5.57 -16.09
C LEU A 297 -7.98 5.91 -14.81
N ASP A 298 -7.85 7.21 -14.50
CA ASP A 298 -7.00 7.70 -13.41
C ASP A 298 -7.79 7.94 -12.11
N GLY A 299 -7.43 7.22 -11.04
CA GLY A 299 -7.94 7.41 -9.69
C GLY A 299 -9.25 6.67 -9.39
N LEU A 300 -9.27 5.33 -9.49
CA LEU A 300 -10.48 4.55 -9.16
C LEU A 300 -10.89 4.68 -7.68
N ASP A 301 -9.96 4.99 -6.78
CA ASP A 301 -10.26 5.34 -5.39
C ASP A 301 -10.75 6.79 -5.19
N GLU A 302 -10.92 7.56 -6.26
CA GLU A 302 -11.31 8.98 -6.24
C GLU A 302 -12.69 9.25 -6.91
N ILE A 303 -13.31 8.26 -7.56
CA ILE A 303 -14.70 8.39 -8.07
C ILE A 303 -15.71 8.23 -6.92
N PRO A 304 -16.74 9.11 -6.81
CA PRO A 304 -17.77 8.95 -5.79
C PRO A 304 -18.51 7.61 -5.92
N SER A 305 -18.70 6.90 -4.82
CA SER A 305 -19.25 5.54 -4.84
C SER A 305 -20.65 5.45 -5.46
N HIS A 306 -21.49 6.45 -5.21
CA HIS A 306 -22.82 6.56 -5.81
C HIS A 306 -22.78 6.79 -7.34
N VAL A 307 -21.75 7.47 -7.86
CA VAL A 307 -21.53 7.64 -9.30
C VAL A 307 -21.06 6.31 -9.90
N LEU A 308 -20.04 5.67 -9.31
CA LEU A 308 -19.52 4.38 -9.76
C LEU A 308 -20.59 3.28 -9.82
N GLN A 309 -21.57 3.32 -8.90
CA GLN A 309 -22.71 2.40 -8.84
C GLN A 309 -23.91 2.80 -9.74
N SER A 310 -23.86 3.95 -10.42
CA SER A 310 -24.94 4.42 -11.30
C SER A 310 -25.21 3.42 -12.42
N LYS A 311 -26.50 3.27 -12.76
CA LYS A 311 -26.99 2.38 -13.82
C LYS A 311 -27.21 3.08 -15.16
N GLU A 312 -26.93 4.38 -15.23
CA GLU A 312 -27.19 5.21 -16.40
C GLU A 312 -25.94 5.42 -17.26
N GLY A 313 -26.14 5.70 -18.55
CA GLY A 313 -25.07 5.96 -19.52
C GLY A 313 -24.55 4.72 -20.25
N VAL A 314 -23.77 4.98 -21.31
CA VAL A 314 -23.02 3.97 -22.08
C VAL A 314 -21.57 3.93 -21.63
N TYR A 315 -20.87 2.81 -21.82
CA TYR A 315 -19.48 2.65 -21.37
C TYR A 315 -19.29 3.08 -19.89
N ARG A 316 -20.17 2.60 -19.01
CA ARG A 316 -20.09 2.88 -17.57
C ARG A 316 -18.76 2.35 -17.03
N VAL A 317 -18.07 3.10 -16.19
CA VAL A 317 -16.79 2.69 -15.58
C VAL A 317 -16.88 1.28 -14.98
N GLN A 318 -17.95 0.97 -14.23
CA GLN A 318 -18.16 -0.36 -13.67
C GLN A 318 -18.30 -1.48 -14.73
N ASP A 319 -18.93 -1.21 -15.87
CA ASP A 319 -19.06 -2.21 -16.95
C ASP A 319 -17.74 -2.42 -17.69
N ILE A 320 -16.90 -1.38 -17.81
CA ILE A 320 -15.54 -1.48 -18.37
C ILE A 320 -14.65 -2.29 -17.43
N LEU A 321 -14.68 -1.99 -16.12
CA LEU A 321 -13.94 -2.74 -15.08
C LEU A 321 -14.33 -4.22 -15.05
N HIS A 322 -15.60 -4.53 -15.27
CA HIS A 322 -16.11 -5.91 -15.34
C HIS A 322 -16.03 -6.51 -16.76
N ASN A 323 -15.33 -5.86 -17.70
CA ASN A 323 -15.12 -6.31 -19.07
C ASN A 323 -16.41 -6.68 -19.83
N LYS A 324 -17.49 -5.93 -19.62
CA LYS A 324 -18.81 -6.11 -20.26
C LYS A 324 -19.00 -5.25 -21.52
N VAL A 325 -18.22 -4.18 -21.62
CA VAL A 325 -18.21 -3.20 -22.72
C VAL A 325 -16.76 -2.75 -22.95
N LEU A 326 -16.42 -2.31 -24.15
CA LEU A 326 -15.03 -1.95 -24.53
C LEU A 326 -14.06 -3.11 -24.22
N THR A 327 -14.50 -4.32 -24.58
CA THR A 327 -13.82 -5.59 -24.30
C THR A 327 -12.46 -5.70 -25.00
N LYS A 328 -12.35 -5.19 -26.22
CA LYS A 328 -11.11 -5.23 -27.02
C LYS A 328 -10.18 -4.04 -26.76
N CYS A 329 -10.70 -2.95 -26.17
CA CYS A 329 -9.86 -1.80 -25.79
C CYS A 329 -8.77 -2.22 -24.81
N PHE A 330 -7.58 -1.67 -24.96
CA PHE A 330 -6.61 -1.66 -23.88
C PHE A 330 -7.14 -0.75 -22.77
N VAL A 331 -7.09 -1.20 -21.51
CA VAL A 331 -7.56 -0.41 -20.37
C VAL A 331 -6.51 -0.43 -19.27
N LEU A 332 -6.04 0.74 -18.86
CA LEU A 332 -5.16 0.92 -17.71
C LEU A 332 -5.91 1.69 -16.64
N VAL A 333 -6.08 1.08 -15.47
CA VAL A 333 -6.77 1.68 -14.31
C VAL A 333 -5.75 1.98 -13.22
N THR A 334 -5.65 3.22 -12.73
CA THR A 334 -4.82 3.54 -11.56
C THR A 334 -5.64 3.47 -10.28
N THR A 335 -5.09 2.87 -9.22
CA THR A 335 -5.79 2.79 -7.94
C THR A 335 -4.89 2.58 -6.72
N ARG A 336 -5.46 2.73 -5.51
CA ARG A 336 -4.88 2.29 -4.24
C ARG A 336 -5.21 0.83 -3.92
N PRO A 337 -4.41 0.15 -3.06
CA PRO A 337 -4.58 -1.28 -2.75
C PRO A 337 -5.99 -1.72 -2.30
N HIS A 338 -6.78 -0.86 -1.65
CA HIS A 338 -8.10 -1.23 -1.12
C HIS A 338 -9.15 -1.50 -2.20
N MET A 339 -9.01 -0.94 -3.41
CA MET A 339 -9.93 -1.18 -4.54
C MET A 339 -9.54 -2.39 -5.39
N VAL A 340 -8.44 -3.07 -5.09
CA VAL A 340 -7.93 -4.16 -5.93
C VAL A 340 -8.89 -5.35 -5.94
N ASP A 341 -9.38 -5.74 -4.76
CA ASP A 341 -10.31 -6.87 -4.63
C ASP A 341 -11.67 -6.57 -5.27
N TYR A 342 -12.09 -5.29 -5.32
CA TYR A 342 -13.29 -4.85 -6.05
C TYR A 342 -13.15 -5.08 -7.56
N VAL A 343 -12.02 -4.69 -8.16
CA VAL A 343 -11.78 -4.89 -9.61
C VAL A 343 -11.62 -6.37 -9.94
N LEU A 344 -10.75 -7.08 -9.20
CA LEU A 344 -10.43 -8.48 -9.48
C LEU A 344 -11.60 -9.43 -9.20
N GLY A 345 -12.45 -9.12 -8.21
CA GLY A 345 -13.69 -9.86 -7.95
C GLY A 345 -14.73 -9.69 -9.06
N GLY A 346 -14.66 -8.59 -9.83
CA GLY A 346 -15.49 -8.36 -11.00
C GLY A 346 -14.93 -8.94 -12.31
N HIS A 347 -13.60 -8.90 -12.49
CA HIS A 347 -12.92 -9.53 -13.62
C HIS A 347 -11.45 -9.91 -13.25
N PRO A 348 -11.12 -11.20 -13.08
CA PRO A 348 -9.82 -11.61 -12.53
C PRO A 348 -8.64 -11.52 -13.51
N HIS A 349 -8.89 -11.34 -14.83
CA HIS A 349 -7.84 -11.32 -15.86
C HIS A 349 -7.18 -9.94 -16.07
N TYR A 350 -7.14 -9.09 -15.04
CA TYR A 350 -6.33 -7.87 -15.07
C TYR A 350 -4.87 -8.19 -14.73
N ALA A 351 -3.92 -7.71 -15.55
CA ALA A 351 -2.52 -7.59 -15.13
C ALA A 351 -2.44 -6.65 -13.93
N ARG A 352 -2.12 -7.18 -12.76
CA ARG A 352 -1.81 -6.37 -11.58
C ARG A 352 -0.36 -5.90 -11.69
N VAL A 353 -0.16 -4.59 -11.77
CA VAL A 353 1.17 -3.94 -11.76
C VAL A 353 1.25 -3.08 -10.52
N GLU A 354 2.24 -3.30 -9.68
CA GLU A 354 2.45 -2.57 -8.43
C GLU A 354 3.58 -1.55 -8.56
N THR A 355 3.46 -0.43 -7.84
CA THR A 355 4.51 0.56 -7.69
C THR A 355 4.63 1.09 -6.26
N SER A 356 5.87 1.10 -5.75
CA SER A 356 6.28 1.73 -4.49
C SER A 356 6.66 3.20 -4.65
N GLY A 357 6.66 3.74 -5.88
CA GLY A 357 7.29 5.02 -6.21
C GLY A 357 8.65 4.83 -6.89
N PHE A 358 9.64 5.60 -6.48
CA PHE A 358 11.00 5.59 -7.01
C PHE A 358 11.82 4.36 -6.55
N THR A 359 12.90 4.02 -7.27
CA THR A 359 14.04 3.32 -6.65
C THR A 359 14.87 4.30 -5.79
N PRO A 360 15.79 3.85 -4.93
CA PRO A 360 16.70 4.76 -4.22
C PRO A 360 17.49 5.68 -5.18
N ARG A 361 18.00 5.12 -6.29
CA ARG A 361 18.70 5.88 -7.33
C ARG A 361 17.82 6.94 -7.98
N ASP A 362 16.57 6.58 -8.31
CA ASP A 362 15.59 7.50 -8.89
C ASP A 362 15.21 8.62 -7.92
N ARG A 363 15.08 8.31 -6.63
CA ARG A 363 14.91 9.30 -5.55
C ARG A 363 16.08 10.28 -5.53
N ASP A 364 17.32 9.80 -5.63
CA ASP A 364 18.50 10.68 -5.55
C ASP A 364 18.60 11.59 -6.78
N GLN A 365 18.26 11.07 -7.96
CA GLN A 365 18.10 11.88 -9.17
C GLN A 365 16.98 12.93 -9.00
N TYR A 366 15.83 12.53 -8.47
CA TYR A 366 14.72 13.45 -8.17
C TYR A 366 15.12 14.55 -7.19
N ILE A 367 15.87 14.21 -6.13
CA ILE A 367 16.42 15.17 -5.17
C ILE A 367 17.32 16.16 -5.92
N ARG A 368 18.33 15.70 -6.68
CA ARG A 368 19.24 16.58 -7.44
C ARG A 368 18.50 17.57 -8.35
N LEU A 369 17.47 17.12 -9.08
CA LEU A 369 16.62 17.98 -9.92
C LEU A 369 15.87 19.07 -9.13
N ASN A 370 15.64 18.87 -7.84
CA ASN A 370 15.02 19.87 -6.96
C ASN A 370 16.03 20.92 -6.42
N PHE A 371 17.34 20.75 -6.58
CA PHE A 371 18.37 21.71 -6.14
C PHE A 371 19.26 22.21 -7.30
N PRO A 372 18.69 22.78 -8.38
CA PRO A 372 19.47 23.23 -9.54
C PRO A 372 20.45 24.37 -9.23
N ASP A 373 20.16 25.16 -8.18
CA ASP A 373 20.93 26.34 -7.79
C ASP A 373 21.89 26.08 -6.61
N ASP A 374 21.84 24.88 -5.99
CA ASP A 374 22.62 24.52 -4.79
C ASP A 374 22.81 22.99 -4.72
N ALA A 375 23.70 22.46 -5.58
CA ALA A 375 23.94 21.02 -5.69
C ALA A 375 24.45 20.41 -4.37
N ASP A 376 25.27 21.13 -3.61
CA ASP A 376 25.81 20.70 -2.31
C ASP A 376 24.69 20.48 -1.29
N MET A 377 23.67 21.34 -1.24
CA MET A 377 22.48 21.14 -0.41
C MET A 377 21.67 19.91 -0.84
N GLY A 378 21.65 19.60 -2.14
CA GLY A 378 21.03 18.41 -2.71
C GLY A 378 21.74 17.12 -2.30
N GLU A 379 23.07 17.04 -2.48
CA GLU A 379 23.87 15.88 -2.05
C GLU A 379 23.85 15.70 -0.53
N ALA A 380 23.83 16.79 0.25
CA ALA A 380 23.66 16.72 1.70
C ALA A 380 22.32 16.09 2.12
N LEU A 381 21.24 16.28 1.34
CA LEU A 381 19.97 15.59 1.57
C LEU A 381 20.05 14.10 1.18
N VAL A 382 20.73 13.78 0.08
CA VAL A 382 20.95 12.38 -0.34
C VAL A 382 21.70 11.62 0.75
N SER A 383 22.86 12.12 1.17
CA SER A 383 23.68 11.51 2.25
C SER A 383 22.91 11.39 3.56
N TYR A 384 22.16 12.43 3.99
CA TYR A 384 21.33 12.36 5.19
C TYR A 384 20.27 11.24 5.10
N LEU A 385 19.68 11.01 3.92
CA LEU A 385 18.72 9.93 3.71
C LEU A 385 19.40 8.56 3.56
N GLU A 386 20.64 8.48 3.10
CA GLU A 386 21.43 7.24 3.07
C GLU A 386 21.85 6.76 4.48
N ASP A 387 22.09 7.69 5.40
CA ASP A 387 22.37 7.35 6.80
C ASP A 387 21.08 7.11 7.62
N ASN A 388 19.96 7.74 7.24
CA ASN A 388 18.70 7.68 8.00
C ASN A 388 17.74 6.58 7.51
N ALA A 389 17.98 5.35 7.97
CA ALA A 389 17.14 4.16 7.78
C ALA A 389 15.62 4.41 7.95
N ASN A 390 15.21 5.25 8.90
CA ASN A 390 13.80 5.55 9.16
C ASN A 390 13.14 6.33 8.01
N MET A 391 13.91 7.11 7.26
CA MET A 391 13.40 7.99 6.21
C MET A 391 13.53 7.40 4.81
N GLN A 392 14.35 6.36 4.62
CA GLN A 392 14.58 5.74 3.30
C GLN A 392 13.30 5.24 2.64
N GLU A 393 12.50 4.43 3.33
CA GLU A 393 11.26 3.85 2.77
C GLU A 393 10.20 4.92 2.46
N MET A 394 10.14 5.99 3.25
CA MET A 394 9.24 7.12 2.97
C MET A 394 9.78 8.01 1.84
N SER A 395 11.10 8.21 1.76
CA SER A 395 11.74 9.11 0.79
C SER A 395 11.66 8.64 -0.66
N VAL A 396 11.36 7.37 -0.94
CA VAL A 396 11.10 6.88 -2.30
C VAL A 396 9.67 7.14 -2.79
N VAL A 397 8.74 7.58 -1.93
CA VAL A 397 7.40 7.99 -2.33
C VAL A 397 7.47 9.44 -2.88
N PRO A 398 7.21 9.71 -4.17
CA PRO A 398 7.51 10.99 -4.82
C PRO A 398 6.99 12.25 -4.10
N ILE A 399 5.75 12.22 -3.59
CA ILE A 399 5.22 13.37 -2.83
C ILE A 399 5.98 13.62 -1.53
N ILE A 400 6.48 12.56 -0.88
CA ILE A 400 7.28 12.67 0.33
C ILE A 400 8.70 13.13 -0.03
N SER A 401 9.33 12.57 -1.07
CA SER A 401 10.64 13.05 -1.59
C SER A 401 10.64 14.56 -1.78
N GLN A 402 9.54 15.08 -2.32
CA GLN A 402 9.32 16.51 -2.54
C GLN A 402 9.10 17.31 -1.25
N MET A 403 8.26 16.83 -0.33
CA MET A 403 8.09 17.46 0.99
C MET A 403 9.43 17.55 1.73
N LEU A 404 10.25 16.50 1.67
CA LEU A 404 11.61 16.48 2.22
C LEU A 404 12.50 17.53 1.55
N CYS A 405 12.49 17.65 0.22
CA CYS A 405 13.22 18.70 -0.49
C CYS A 405 12.84 20.11 -0.02
N LEU A 406 11.53 20.41 0.15
CA LEU A 406 11.09 21.73 0.59
C LEU A 406 11.43 22.01 2.06
N VAL A 407 11.26 21.03 2.96
CA VAL A 407 11.61 21.18 4.38
C VAL A 407 13.12 21.33 4.54
N TRP A 408 13.92 20.56 3.82
CA TRP A 408 15.38 20.64 3.84
C TRP A 408 15.92 22.03 3.48
N LYS A 409 15.38 22.65 2.41
CA LYS A 409 15.71 24.02 2.00
C LYS A 409 15.52 25.06 3.10
N ASN A 410 14.56 24.85 3.99
CA ASN A 410 14.20 25.82 5.01
C ASN A 410 14.91 25.61 6.36
N GLN A 411 15.22 24.37 6.75
CA GLN A 411 15.74 24.08 8.10
C GLN A 411 16.84 23.01 8.19
N LYS A 412 17.32 22.46 7.07
CA LYS A 412 18.43 21.47 6.98
C LYS A 412 18.35 20.31 7.99
N SER A 413 17.12 19.94 8.36
CA SER A 413 16.82 18.91 9.36
C SER A 413 15.43 18.36 9.07
N LEU A 414 15.26 17.04 9.21
CA LEU A 414 14.03 16.35 8.83
C LEU A 414 13.38 15.69 10.05
N PRO A 415 12.05 15.81 10.21
CA PRO A 415 11.33 15.13 11.27
C PRO A 415 11.11 13.65 10.94
N GLU A 416 11.23 12.79 11.96
CA GLU A 416 11.10 11.34 11.82
C GLU A 416 9.67 10.77 11.79
N ARG A 417 8.66 11.58 12.11
CA ARG A 417 7.25 11.20 12.17
C ARG A 417 6.50 11.86 11.03
N ILE A 418 5.59 11.14 10.37
CA ILE A 418 4.90 11.69 9.18
C ILE A 418 4.06 12.92 9.56
N THR A 419 3.51 12.92 10.77
CA THR A 419 2.72 14.05 11.29
C THR A 419 3.54 15.34 11.43
N GLU A 420 4.78 15.24 11.88
CA GLU A 420 5.68 16.39 11.97
C GLU A 420 6.21 16.80 10.59
N LEU A 421 6.42 15.86 9.65
CA LEU A 421 6.79 16.21 8.27
C LEU A 421 5.72 17.07 7.60
N TYR A 422 4.44 16.72 7.73
CA TYR A 422 3.35 17.51 7.16
C TYR A 422 3.19 18.87 7.85
N LYS A 423 3.52 18.95 9.14
CA LYS A 423 3.57 20.22 9.89
C LYS A 423 4.70 21.13 9.40
N GLU A 424 5.93 20.66 9.34
CA GLU A 424 7.05 21.47 8.86
C GLU A 424 6.93 21.79 7.37
N PHE A 425 6.34 20.90 6.58
CA PHE A 425 5.98 21.17 5.20
C PHE A 425 4.96 22.31 5.07
N ALA A 426 3.90 22.32 5.88
CA ALA A 426 2.93 23.41 5.90
C ALA A 426 3.56 24.74 6.35
N VAL A 427 4.42 24.72 7.37
CA VAL A 427 5.23 25.87 7.81
C VAL A 427 6.13 26.36 6.68
N ALA A 428 6.76 25.45 5.94
CA ALA A 428 7.69 25.76 4.86
C ALA A 428 7.01 26.48 3.68
N LEU A 429 5.83 26.00 3.26
CA LEU A 429 4.99 26.68 2.26
C LEU A 429 4.58 28.08 2.75
N PHE A 430 4.10 28.18 3.98
CA PHE A 430 3.58 29.43 4.54
C PHE A 430 4.69 30.48 4.72
N LYS A 431 5.88 30.07 5.19
CA LYS A 431 7.09 30.92 5.27
C LYS A 431 7.50 31.48 3.92
N ARG A 432 7.50 30.66 2.85
CA ARG A 432 7.90 31.09 1.49
C ARG A 432 7.10 32.28 0.96
N ARG A 433 5.84 32.44 1.38
CA ARG A 433 4.95 33.53 0.93
C ARG A 433 4.82 34.68 1.94
N ASN A 434 5.53 34.62 3.07
CA ASN A 434 5.37 35.49 4.23
C ASN A 434 6.70 35.71 5.00
N THR A 435 7.76 36.11 4.28
CA THR A 435 9.13 36.21 4.80
C THR A 435 9.33 37.25 5.91
N GLU A 436 8.43 38.22 6.06
CA GLU A 436 8.54 39.34 7.00
C GLU A 436 7.80 39.09 8.34
N MET A 437 7.06 37.99 8.47
CA MET A 437 6.34 37.68 9.71
C MET A 437 7.24 37.03 10.78
N SER A 438 7.12 37.49 12.02
CA SER A 438 7.69 36.77 13.17
C SER A 438 7.08 35.36 13.31
N ASP A 439 7.87 34.38 13.76
CA ASP A 439 7.42 32.98 13.89
C ASP A 439 6.11 32.82 14.68
N LYS A 440 5.91 33.63 15.74
CA LYS A 440 4.67 33.60 16.53
C LYS A 440 3.45 34.04 15.71
N GLN A 441 3.56 35.13 14.96
CA GLN A 441 2.47 35.60 14.11
C GLN A 441 2.21 34.62 12.96
N LEU A 442 3.29 34.09 12.38
CA LEU A 442 3.28 33.14 11.30
C LEU A 442 2.53 31.86 11.68
N MET A 443 2.86 31.26 12.82
CA MET A 443 2.18 30.07 13.34
C MET A 443 0.71 30.35 13.69
N SER A 444 0.39 31.53 14.23
CA SER A 444 -0.99 31.90 14.56
C SER A 444 -1.86 32.05 13.31
N ASN A 445 -1.36 32.76 12.28
CA ASN A 445 -2.05 32.94 11.01
C ASN A 445 -2.24 31.59 10.31
N MET A 446 -1.18 30.79 10.19
CA MET A 446 -1.21 29.47 9.58
C MET A 446 -2.24 28.55 10.24
N MET A 447 -2.31 28.51 11.58
CA MET A 447 -3.28 27.67 12.30
C MET A 447 -4.73 28.10 12.05
N SER A 448 -4.98 29.40 11.88
CA SER A 448 -6.31 29.94 11.52
C SER A 448 -6.75 29.44 10.14
N ILE A 449 -5.86 29.50 9.15
CA ILE A 449 -6.10 29.04 7.78
C ILE A 449 -6.35 27.53 7.75
N ILE A 450 -5.49 26.76 8.44
CA ILE A 450 -5.60 25.30 8.53
C ILE A 450 -6.95 24.87 9.13
N ASP A 451 -7.45 25.58 10.16
CA ASP A 451 -8.77 25.30 10.76
C ASP A 451 -9.93 25.63 9.80
N GLY A 452 -9.90 26.82 9.18
CA GLY A 452 -10.92 27.26 8.24
C GLY A 452 -11.10 26.28 7.07
N LEU A 453 -10.00 25.84 6.48
CA LEU A 453 -9.96 24.83 5.40
C LEU A 453 -10.23 23.41 5.93
N GLY A 454 -9.69 23.06 7.10
CA GLY A 454 -9.76 21.73 7.70
C GLY A 454 -11.18 21.27 8.05
N ARG A 455 -12.08 22.21 8.34
CA ARG A 455 -13.53 21.95 8.47
C ARG A 455 -14.13 21.36 7.19
N VAL A 456 -13.84 21.96 6.04
CA VAL A 456 -14.35 21.51 4.73
C VAL A 456 -13.65 20.21 4.32
N ALA A 457 -12.34 20.11 4.56
CA ALA A 457 -11.56 18.89 4.35
C ALA A 457 -12.16 17.66 5.06
N LEU A 458 -12.49 17.81 6.35
CA LEU A 458 -13.08 16.76 7.19
C LEU A 458 -14.50 16.41 6.72
N GLN A 459 -15.30 17.40 6.34
CA GLN A 459 -16.64 17.19 5.78
C GLN A 459 -16.60 16.45 4.43
N GLY A 460 -15.57 16.68 3.61
CA GLY A 460 -15.35 15.92 2.38
C GLY A 460 -14.97 14.47 2.64
N LEU A 461 -14.01 14.22 3.55
CA LEU A 461 -13.56 12.85 3.86
C LEU A 461 -14.63 11.98 4.52
N LEU A 462 -15.53 12.58 5.31
CA LEU A 462 -16.59 11.89 6.05
C LEU A 462 -17.99 12.08 5.42
N ASP A 463 -18.08 12.43 4.14
CA ASP A 463 -19.37 12.53 3.45
C ASP A 463 -20.01 11.13 3.33
N SER A 464 -21.27 11.02 3.76
CA SER A 464 -22.04 9.76 3.74
C SER A 464 -22.22 9.13 2.34
N ARG A 465 -21.93 9.87 1.26
CA ARG A 465 -22.01 9.41 -0.14
C ARG A 465 -20.65 8.97 -0.72
N GLY A 466 -19.63 8.84 0.13
CA GLY A 466 -18.24 8.58 -0.23
C GLY A 466 -17.37 9.83 -0.16
N ALA A 467 -16.07 9.64 0.08
CA ALA A 467 -15.13 10.74 0.29
C ALA A 467 -15.06 11.69 -0.93
N ARG A 468 -15.18 12.99 -0.68
CA ARG A 468 -15.07 14.05 -1.69
C ARG A 468 -13.70 14.71 -1.66
N LEU A 469 -13.10 14.88 -2.83
CA LEU A 469 -11.81 15.54 -3.05
C LEU A 469 -11.92 16.90 -3.77
N MET A 470 -13.12 17.23 -4.27
CA MET A 470 -13.44 18.49 -4.95
C MET A 470 -14.61 19.19 -4.26
N PHE A 471 -14.53 20.52 -4.21
CA PHE A 471 -15.42 21.38 -3.41
C PHE A 471 -15.84 22.61 -4.20
N ASN A 472 -17.07 23.08 -4.01
CA ASN A 472 -17.51 24.36 -4.55
C ASN A 472 -16.95 25.50 -3.67
N GLU A 473 -16.59 26.65 -4.25
CA GLU A 473 -16.12 27.81 -3.47
C GLU A 473 -17.13 28.23 -2.38
N THR A 474 -18.43 28.05 -2.64
CA THR A 474 -19.52 28.33 -1.68
C THR A 474 -19.46 27.48 -0.41
N GLU A 475 -18.80 26.31 -0.41
CA GLU A 475 -18.58 25.51 0.82
C GLU A 475 -17.64 26.23 1.81
N PHE A 476 -16.80 27.14 1.29
CA PHE A 476 -15.85 27.97 2.05
C PHE A 476 -16.41 29.35 2.45
N GLN A 477 -17.68 29.67 2.19
CA GLN A 477 -18.27 30.98 2.51
C GLN A 477 -18.09 31.44 3.97
N ASN A 478 -17.96 30.50 4.91
CA ASN A 478 -17.73 30.78 6.34
C ASN A 478 -16.22 30.91 6.72
N CYS A 479 -15.33 30.79 5.75
CA CYS A 479 -13.87 30.82 5.90
C CYS A 479 -13.18 31.37 4.64
N GLN A 480 -13.82 32.33 3.94
CA GLN A 480 -13.34 32.84 2.65
C GLN A 480 -11.89 33.37 2.72
N SER A 481 -11.54 34.12 3.77
CA SER A 481 -10.16 34.59 3.97
C SER A 481 -9.13 33.46 4.16
N SER A 482 -9.56 32.28 4.65
CA SER A 482 -8.72 31.08 4.71
C SER A 482 -8.63 30.38 3.34
N LEU A 483 -9.66 30.49 2.49
CA LEU A 483 -9.61 30.02 1.11
C LEU A 483 -8.67 30.90 0.27
N ASP A 484 -8.85 32.22 0.29
CA ASP A 484 -8.04 33.16 -0.50
C ASP A 484 -6.55 33.06 -0.15
N GLU A 485 -6.23 33.02 1.14
CA GLU A 485 -4.86 32.85 1.63
C GLU A 485 -4.34 31.42 1.41
N GLY A 486 -5.21 30.40 1.52
CA GLY A 486 -4.89 29.01 1.21
C GLY A 486 -4.48 28.82 -0.25
N LEU A 487 -5.18 29.47 -1.18
CA LEU A 487 -4.85 29.53 -2.61
C LEU A 487 -3.54 30.29 -2.84
N ARG A 488 -3.34 31.45 -2.20
CA ARG A 488 -2.09 32.24 -2.31
C ARG A 488 -0.86 31.45 -1.84
N VAL A 489 -1.02 30.64 -0.81
CA VAL A 489 0.04 29.79 -0.23
C VAL A 489 0.24 28.49 -1.02
N GLY A 490 -0.82 27.95 -1.61
CA GLY A 490 -0.83 26.66 -2.32
C GLY A 490 -1.36 25.49 -1.49
N PHE A 491 -1.97 25.73 -0.32
CA PHE A 491 -2.61 24.66 0.49
C PHE A 491 -3.82 24.03 -0.19
N VAL A 492 -4.49 24.81 -1.03
CA VAL A 492 -5.57 24.42 -1.95
C VAL A 492 -5.29 25.08 -3.30
N GLN A 493 -5.85 24.50 -4.35
CA GLN A 493 -5.75 24.99 -5.74
C GLN A 493 -7.14 25.03 -6.38
N ARG A 494 -7.22 25.64 -7.56
CA ARG A 494 -8.45 25.68 -8.38
C ARG A 494 -8.32 24.73 -9.56
N GLU A 495 -9.35 23.94 -9.80
CA GLU A 495 -9.44 23.00 -10.92
C GLU A 495 -10.73 23.28 -11.70
N MET A 496 -10.60 23.42 -13.03
CA MET A 496 -11.75 23.55 -13.91
C MET A 496 -12.47 22.21 -14.01
N PHE A 497 -13.77 22.23 -13.77
CA PHE A 497 -14.69 21.12 -13.94
C PHE A 497 -15.76 21.52 -14.94
N THR A 498 -16.08 20.61 -15.84
CA THR A 498 -17.02 20.80 -16.93
C THR A 498 -18.04 19.67 -16.89
N SER A 499 -19.31 19.97 -17.10
CA SER A 499 -20.34 18.96 -17.31
C SER A 499 -21.37 19.44 -18.31
N GLY A 500 -21.34 18.89 -19.53
CA GLY A 500 -22.02 19.46 -20.69
C GLY A 500 -21.57 20.90 -20.93
N LEU A 501 -22.52 21.85 -20.86
CA LEU A 501 -22.27 23.28 -21.04
C LEU A 501 -21.96 24.04 -19.74
N ASP A 502 -22.01 23.36 -18.58
CA ASP A 502 -21.80 23.97 -17.26
C ASP A 502 -20.32 23.92 -16.88
N VAL A 503 -19.70 25.09 -16.71
CA VAL A 503 -18.28 25.27 -16.42
C VAL A 503 -18.13 25.81 -15.00
N LYS A 504 -17.52 25.03 -14.12
CA LYS A 504 -17.35 25.36 -12.70
C LYS A 504 -15.88 25.33 -12.30
N LEU A 505 -15.50 26.33 -11.52
CA LEU A 505 -14.22 26.36 -10.83
C LEU A 505 -14.40 25.69 -9.48
N LEU A 506 -13.77 24.53 -9.28
CA LEU A 506 -13.79 23.79 -8.02
C LEU A 506 -12.48 23.97 -7.27
N VAL A 507 -12.55 23.97 -5.95
CA VAL A 507 -11.40 23.97 -5.05
C VAL A 507 -11.00 22.52 -4.78
N THR A 508 -9.71 22.22 -4.91
CA THR A 508 -9.13 20.91 -4.57
C THR A 508 -7.94 21.08 -3.64
N PHE A 509 -7.68 20.08 -2.78
CA PHE A 509 -6.37 19.97 -2.14
C PHE A 509 -5.39 19.35 -3.15
N PRO A 510 -4.12 19.80 -3.23
CA PRO A 510 -3.19 19.27 -4.23
C PRO A 510 -2.95 17.76 -4.15
N HIS A 511 -3.21 17.15 -2.98
CA HIS A 511 -3.23 15.72 -2.79
C HIS A 511 -4.09 15.33 -1.58
N LYS A 512 -4.74 14.14 -1.60
CA LYS A 512 -5.61 13.65 -0.52
C LYS A 512 -4.94 13.67 0.86
N SER A 513 -3.64 13.36 0.98
CA SER A 513 -2.96 13.40 2.28
C SER A 513 -2.84 14.80 2.89
N ILE A 514 -2.88 15.86 2.08
CA ILE A 514 -2.95 17.24 2.56
C ILE A 514 -4.36 17.51 3.10
N GLN A 515 -5.40 17.09 2.39
CA GLN A 515 -6.78 17.13 2.90
C GLN A 515 -6.91 16.36 4.23
N GLU A 516 -6.32 15.16 4.33
CA GLU A 516 -6.28 14.35 5.56
C GLU A 516 -5.54 15.05 6.70
N TYR A 517 -4.43 15.74 6.43
CA TYR A 517 -3.71 16.53 7.43
C TYR A 517 -4.53 17.74 7.93
N PHE A 518 -5.15 18.49 7.02
CA PHE A 518 -5.99 19.64 7.38
C PHE A 518 -7.25 19.20 8.15
N ALA A 519 -7.90 18.12 7.70
CA ALA A 519 -9.01 17.48 8.40
C ALA A 519 -8.61 17.00 9.81
N ALA A 520 -7.42 16.41 9.97
CA ALA A 520 -6.89 15.99 11.27
C ALA A 520 -6.65 17.19 12.20
N CYS A 521 -6.11 18.29 11.68
CA CYS A 521 -5.89 19.52 12.45
C CYS A 521 -7.21 20.06 13.01
N HIS A 522 -8.25 20.18 12.17
CA HIS A 522 -9.58 20.62 12.61
C HIS A 522 -10.23 19.62 13.56
N LEU A 523 -10.15 18.31 13.28
CA LEU A 523 -10.73 17.26 14.11
C LEU A 523 -10.14 17.24 15.53
N VAL A 524 -8.81 17.36 15.65
CA VAL A 524 -8.14 17.52 16.96
C VAL A 524 -8.63 18.79 17.66
N GLN A 525 -8.73 19.92 16.93
CA GLN A 525 -9.15 21.19 17.51
C GLN A 525 -10.62 21.20 17.99
N LEU A 526 -11.46 20.26 17.53
CA LEU A 526 -12.79 20.02 18.12
C LEU A 526 -12.73 19.50 19.57
N LEU A 527 -11.63 18.86 19.99
CA LEU A 527 -11.41 18.46 21.40
C LEU A 527 -11.17 19.69 22.26
N ASP A 528 -10.25 20.55 21.84
CA ASP A 528 -9.71 21.63 22.67
C ASP A 528 -10.68 22.82 22.83
N ARG A 529 -11.43 23.16 21.78
CA ARG A 529 -12.24 24.40 21.73
C ARG A 529 -13.61 24.34 22.40
N PHE A 530 -14.11 23.15 22.78
CA PHE A 530 -15.51 23.00 23.19
C PHE A 530 -15.66 22.24 24.51
N PHE A 531 -16.57 22.70 25.37
CA PHE A 531 -16.97 22.02 26.60
C PHE A 531 -17.42 20.56 26.37
N PHE A 532 -18.00 20.28 25.20
CA PHE A 532 -18.38 18.93 24.75
C PHE A 532 -17.44 18.37 23.67
N GLY A 533 -16.18 18.80 23.61
CA GLY A 533 -15.23 18.49 22.54
C GLY A 533 -15.01 16.98 22.36
N LYS A 534 -14.79 16.25 23.45
CA LYS A 534 -14.70 14.78 23.48
C LYS A 534 -15.92 14.07 22.87
N LYS A 535 -17.13 14.64 23.02
CA LYS A 535 -18.38 14.13 22.43
C LYS A 535 -18.45 14.44 20.92
N LYS A 536 -18.03 15.64 20.50
CA LYS A 536 -17.95 16.04 19.08
C LYS A 536 -16.94 15.16 18.31
N PHE A 537 -15.73 15.01 18.85
CA PHE A 537 -14.67 14.16 18.27
C PHE A 537 -15.13 12.71 18.10
N ARG A 538 -15.66 12.09 19.15
CA ARG A 538 -16.20 10.72 19.09
C ARG A 538 -17.34 10.58 18.08
N ARG A 539 -18.19 11.60 17.90
CA ARG A 539 -19.24 11.58 16.86
C ARG A 539 -18.65 11.54 15.45
N GLN A 540 -17.56 12.29 15.19
CA GLN A 540 -16.89 12.23 13.90
C GLN A 540 -16.20 10.88 13.69
N LEU A 541 -15.45 10.41 14.70
CA LEU A 541 -14.71 9.15 14.68
C LEU A 541 -15.60 7.93 14.43
N LYS A 542 -16.86 7.94 14.90
CA LYS A 542 -17.85 6.87 14.62
C LYS A 542 -18.24 6.68 13.15
N GLN A 543 -17.89 7.61 12.25
CA GLN A 543 -18.05 7.43 10.80
C GLN A 543 -16.88 6.66 10.16
N ILE A 544 -15.80 6.44 10.93
CA ILE A 544 -14.67 5.59 10.53
C ILE A 544 -14.89 4.22 11.15
N GLY A 545 -15.25 3.24 10.35
CA GLY A 545 -15.51 1.86 10.75
C GLY A 545 -14.58 0.86 10.05
N THR A 546 -14.79 -0.42 10.30
CA THR A 546 -13.96 -1.52 9.77
C THR A 546 -13.87 -1.55 8.24
N HIS A 547 -14.84 -0.97 7.55
CA HIS A 547 -14.91 -0.89 6.09
C HIS A 547 -14.04 0.23 5.48
N ASN A 548 -13.73 1.32 6.21
CA ASN A 548 -12.99 2.48 5.68
C ASN A 548 -11.81 2.92 6.57
N VAL A 549 -11.54 2.27 7.70
CA VAL A 549 -10.46 2.63 8.64
C VAL A 549 -9.07 2.69 7.99
N HIS A 550 -8.80 1.82 7.02
CA HIS A 550 -7.55 1.82 6.26
C HIS A 550 -7.48 2.92 5.18
N GLU A 551 -8.62 3.38 4.66
CA GLU A 551 -8.69 4.53 3.75
C GLU A 551 -8.45 5.88 4.45
N MET A 552 -8.61 5.87 5.78
CA MET A 552 -8.45 7.02 6.69
C MET A 552 -7.16 6.92 7.53
N GLU A 553 -6.23 6.03 7.17
CA GLU A 553 -4.99 5.80 7.94
C GLU A 553 -4.20 7.10 8.19
N TYR A 554 -4.03 7.96 7.18
CA TYR A 554 -3.35 9.25 7.34
C TYR A 554 -4.10 10.20 8.27
N LEU A 555 -5.43 10.35 8.10
CA LEU A 555 -6.28 11.17 8.98
C LEU A 555 -6.11 10.75 10.46
N LEU A 556 -6.13 9.44 10.73
CA LEU A 556 -5.94 8.89 12.08
C LEU A 556 -4.52 9.12 12.59
N ARG A 557 -3.47 8.86 11.78
CA ARG A 557 -2.06 9.10 12.13
C ARG A 557 -1.80 10.55 12.51
N PHE A 558 -2.27 11.48 11.69
CA PHE A 558 -2.15 12.91 11.96
C PHE A 558 -2.91 13.35 13.20
N CYS A 559 -4.09 12.79 13.49
CA CYS A 559 -4.77 13.05 14.77
C CYS A 559 -3.94 12.55 15.96
N CYS A 560 -3.38 11.33 15.87
CA CYS A 560 -2.60 10.73 16.93
C CYS A 560 -1.30 11.50 17.21
N GLY A 561 -0.53 11.85 16.18
CA GLY A 561 0.72 12.59 16.32
C GLY A 561 0.55 14.03 16.80
N ARG A 562 -0.62 14.65 16.58
CA ARG A 562 -0.94 16.02 17.05
C ARG A 562 -1.51 16.08 18.46
N SER A 563 -2.20 15.06 18.94
CA SER A 563 -2.82 15.07 20.27
C SER A 563 -2.87 13.69 20.89
N ARG A 564 -2.18 13.56 22.03
CA ARG A 564 -2.24 12.37 22.89
C ARG A 564 -3.67 12.03 23.33
N GLN A 565 -4.53 13.02 23.53
CA GLN A 565 -5.94 12.76 23.87
C GLN A 565 -6.70 12.20 22.66
N ALA A 566 -6.46 12.71 21.46
CA ALA A 566 -7.01 12.15 20.23
C ALA A 566 -6.52 10.72 19.99
N ALA A 567 -5.21 10.47 20.16
CA ALA A 567 -4.60 9.14 20.06
C ALA A 567 -5.27 8.13 21.00
N GLY A 568 -5.44 8.49 22.28
CA GLY A 568 -6.11 7.63 23.25
C GLY A 568 -7.55 7.27 22.85
N LEU A 569 -8.30 8.20 22.24
CA LEU A 569 -9.67 7.98 21.78
C LEU A 569 -9.76 7.17 20.48
N ILE A 570 -8.77 7.32 19.58
CA ILE A 570 -8.68 6.57 18.34
C ILE A 570 -8.29 5.10 18.63
N LEU A 571 -7.35 4.88 19.54
CA LEU A 571 -6.94 3.53 19.95
C LEU A 571 -8.09 2.78 20.64
N ASP A 572 -8.85 3.43 21.53
CA ASP A 572 -10.07 2.87 22.13
C ASP A 572 -11.07 2.43 21.04
N HIS A 573 -11.32 3.30 20.06
CA HIS A 573 -12.27 3.05 18.97
C HIS A 573 -11.83 1.93 18.03
N ILE A 574 -10.52 1.78 17.76
CA ILE A 574 -9.97 0.66 16.99
C ILE A 574 -10.05 -0.66 17.76
N GLN A 575 -9.88 -0.62 19.10
CA GLN A 575 -10.03 -1.81 19.95
C GLN A 575 -11.48 -2.33 19.98
N GLU A 576 -12.48 -1.45 19.81
CA GLU A 576 -13.89 -1.80 19.71
C GLU A 576 -14.29 -2.40 18.32
N MET A 577 -13.41 -2.39 17.32
CA MET A 577 -13.72 -2.82 15.95
C MET A 577 -13.70 -4.35 15.75
N GLN A 578 -14.78 -4.87 15.13
CA GLN A 578 -14.84 -6.25 14.64
C GLN A 578 -14.35 -6.34 13.19
N GLY A 579 -13.14 -6.85 12.99
CA GLY A 579 -12.55 -7.06 11.68
C GLY A 579 -11.24 -7.84 11.75
N ASP A 580 -10.46 -7.75 10.68
CA ASP A 580 -9.12 -8.33 10.56
C ASP A 580 -8.19 -7.79 11.67
N GLN A 581 -8.01 -8.59 12.72
CA GLN A 581 -7.23 -8.18 13.89
C GLN A 581 -5.74 -8.00 13.58
N GLU A 582 -5.19 -8.70 12.60
CA GLU A 582 -3.81 -8.49 12.16
C GLU A 582 -3.65 -7.07 11.61
N LYS A 583 -4.52 -6.67 10.67
CA LYS A 583 -4.48 -5.33 10.05
C LYS A 583 -4.83 -4.22 11.03
N LEU A 584 -5.81 -4.44 11.91
CA LEU A 584 -6.20 -3.47 12.95
C LEU A 584 -5.07 -3.27 13.97
N GLN A 585 -4.42 -4.33 14.45
CA GLN A 585 -3.29 -4.19 15.38
C GLN A 585 -2.02 -3.66 14.70
N ARG A 586 -1.80 -3.91 13.39
CA ARG A 586 -0.77 -3.21 12.60
C ARG A 586 -1.01 -1.70 12.63
N LEU A 587 -2.23 -1.27 12.31
CA LEU A 587 -2.61 0.14 12.34
C LEU A 587 -2.47 0.74 13.76
N ALA A 588 -2.92 0.03 14.80
CA ALA A 588 -2.80 0.50 16.18
C ALA A 588 -1.34 0.75 16.61
N ARG A 589 -0.38 -0.10 16.18
CA ARG A 589 1.06 0.14 16.41
C ARG A 589 1.58 1.39 15.70
N LEU A 590 1.19 1.62 14.45
CA LEU A 590 1.55 2.82 13.69
C LEU A 590 1.00 4.10 14.38
N LEU A 591 -0.25 4.07 14.81
CA LEU A 591 -0.91 5.18 15.50
C LEU A 591 -0.28 5.47 16.87
N LEU A 592 0.09 4.43 17.62
CA LEU A 592 0.85 4.56 18.86
C LEU A 592 2.22 5.22 18.60
N SER A 593 2.98 4.74 17.61
CA SER A 593 4.29 5.28 17.26
C SER A 593 4.24 6.73 16.79
N GLU A 594 3.24 7.10 15.97
CA GLU A 594 3.00 8.51 15.61
C GLU A 594 2.67 9.37 16.82
N SER A 595 1.89 8.87 17.78
CA SER A 595 1.53 9.63 18.99
C SER A 595 2.71 9.97 19.89
N GLY A 596 3.79 9.19 19.84
CA GLY A 596 4.95 9.34 20.72
C GLY A 596 4.64 9.18 22.21
N SER A 597 3.51 8.55 22.58
CA SER A 597 3.07 8.40 23.96
C SER A 597 3.14 6.95 24.45
N GLU A 598 4.16 6.65 25.24
CA GLU A 598 4.39 5.34 25.89
C GLU A 598 3.20 4.87 26.73
N GLU A 599 2.52 5.80 27.43
CA GLU A 599 1.39 5.50 28.30
C GLU A 599 0.17 4.93 27.55
N LEU A 600 0.10 5.13 26.23
CA LEU A 600 -0.97 4.58 25.38
C LEU A 600 -0.72 3.12 24.92
N THR A 601 0.45 2.55 25.19
CA THR A 601 0.75 1.12 24.92
C THR A 601 -0.28 0.17 25.52
N THR A 602 -0.83 0.52 26.67
CA THR A 602 -1.86 -0.22 27.40
C THR A 602 -3.19 -0.38 26.66
N LYS A 603 -3.45 0.44 25.62
CA LYS A 603 -4.64 0.36 24.76
C LYS A 603 -4.49 -0.61 23.59
N LEU A 604 -3.29 -1.14 23.34
CA LEU A 604 -3.08 -2.13 22.28
C LEU A 604 -3.40 -3.52 22.80
N VAL A 605 -4.05 -4.34 21.95
CA VAL A 605 -4.30 -5.74 22.28
C VAL A 605 -2.97 -6.48 22.23
N ARG A 606 -2.64 -7.21 23.29
CA ARG A 606 -1.41 -8.02 23.37
C ARG A 606 -1.42 -9.08 22.25
N PRO A 607 -0.49 -9.01 21.27
CA PRO A 607 -0.55 -9.89 20.12
C PRO A 607 -0.05 -11.29 20.46
N THR A 608 -0.76 -12.32 20.01
CA THR A 608 -0.24 -13.69 19.94
C THR A 608 0.68 -13.88 18.72
N TRP A 609 0.55 -13.03 17.71
CA TRP A 609 1.32 -13.07 16.47
C TRP A 609 1.45 -11.67 15.85
N VAL A 610 2.60 -11.38 15.23
CA VAL A 610 2.92 -10.06 14.64
C VAL A 610 3.61 -10.23 13.28
N LYS A 611 3.08 -9.57 12.24
CA LYS A 611 3.74 -9.40 10.94
C LYS A 611 4.36 -8.01 10.79
N CYS A 612 5.58 -7.94 10.26
CA CYS A 612 6.21 -6.70 9.80
C CYS A 612 6.77 -6.88 8.39
N GLU A 613 6.09 -6.30 7.39
CA GLU A 613 6.40 -6.42 5.94
C GLU A 613 7.20 -5.23 5.38
N SER A 614 7.40 -4.19 6.20
CA SER A 614 8.01 -2.91 5.85
C SER A 614 8.89 -2.40 6.99
N ASN A 615 9.80 -1.48 6.70
CA ASN A 615 10.60 -0.82 7.73
C ASN A 615 9.72 0.04 8.64
N GLU A 616 8.64 0.62 8.12
CA GLU A 616 7.64 1.32 8.93
C GLU A 616 6.91 0.40 9.94
N ASN A 617 6.55 -0.83 9.53
CA ASN A 617 6.03 -1.83 10.46
C ASN A 617 7.09 -2.22 11.51
N LEU A 618 8.36 -2.36 11.13
CA LEU A 618 9.46 -2.63 12.07
C LEU A 618 9.69 -1.47 13.05
N LYS A 619 9.63 -0.21 12.59
CA LYS A 619 9.76 1.00 13.42
C LYS A 619 8.64 1.06 14.46
N SER A 620 7.39 0.85 14.04
CA SER A 620 6.25 0.86 14.96
C SER A 620 6.24 -0.33 15.93
N LEU A 621 6.77 -1.49 15.53
CA LEU A 621 7.01 -2.61 16.42
C LEU A 621 8.12 -2.31 17.44
N SER A 622 9.26 -1.78 17.00
CA SER A 622 10.37 -1.37 17.88
C SER A 622 9.90 -0.38 18.94
N TYR A 623 9.13 0.65 18.53
CA TYR A 623 8.51 1.59 19.45
C TYR A 623 7.54 0.91 20.43
N TYR A 624 6.72 -0.04 19.99
CA TYR A 624 5.82 -0.77 20.89
C TYR A 624 6.61 -1.63 21.91
N LEU A 625 7.63 -2.36 21.45
CA LEU A 625 8.46 -3.24 22.29
C LEU A 625 9.26 -2.47 23.35
N GLN A 626 9.75 -1.28 23.03
CA GLN A 626 10.47 -0.41 23.99
C GLN A 626 9.62 0.01 25.20
N HIS A 627 8.28 0.03 25.07
CA HIS A 627 7.39 0.64 26.07
C HIS A 627 6.31 -0.32 26.60
N VAL A 628 6.13 -1.52 26.02
CA VAL A 628 5.10 -2.49 26.46
C VAL A 628 5.51 -3.20 27.75
N THR A 629 4.65 -3.17 28.77
CA THR A 629 4.90 -3.81 30.06
C THR A 629 3.68 -4.58 30.58
N PRO A 630 3.86 -5.76 31.23
CA PRO A 630 5.06 -6.62 31.20
C PRO A 630 5.39 -7.15 29.79
N PRO A 631 6.57 -7.76 29.57
CA PRO A 631 7.00 -8.37 28.30
C PRO A 631 5.95 -9.25 27.58
N LEU A 632 6.14 -9.43 26.28
CA LEU A 632 5.24 -10.20 25.43
C LEU A 632 5.53 -11.70 25.57
N LYS A 633 4.61 -12.42 26.23
CA LYS A 633 4.73 -13.85 26.49
C LYS A 633 3.95 -14.67 25.47
N GLY A 634 4.63 -15.59 24.79
CA GLY A 634 4.01 -16.53 23.87
C GLY A 634 3.72 -15.98 22.46
N THR A 635 4.14 -14.75 22.18
CA THR A 635 4.00 -14.11 20.86
C THR A 635 4.92 -14.79 19.83
N VAL A 636 4.48 -14.81 18.58
CA VAL A 636 5.30 -15.20 17.40
C VAL A 636 5.51 -13.96 16.55
N PHE A 637 6.75 -13.70 16.14
CA PHE A 637 7.09 -12.57 15.26
C PHE A 637 7.47 -13.09 13.88
N ASN A 638 7.00 -12.41 12.85
CA ASN A 638 7.32 -12.69 11.46
C ASN A 638 7.73 -11.39 10.77
N MET A 639 9.03 -11.26 10.52
CA MET A 639 9.66 -10.01 10.09
C MET A 639 10.32 -10.19 8.72
N PHE A 640 9.96 -9.32 7.79
CA PHE A 640 10.56 -9.21 6.46
C PHE A 640 11.54 -8.05 6.54
N VAL A 641 12.84 -8.34 6.47
CA VAL A 641 13.93 -7.38 6.73
C VAL A 641 14.74 -7.19 5.45
N ARG A 642 15.17 -5.96 5.18
CA ARG A 642 16.10 -5.58 4.09
C ARG A 642 17.29 -4.84 4.68
N LYS A 643 18.36 -4.55 3.92
CA LYS A 643 19.52 -3.74 4.37
C LYS A 643 19.12 -2.52 5.21
N GLN A 644 18.17 -1.75 4.68
CA GLN A 644 17.66 -0.50 5.27
C GLN A 644 16.94 -0.71 6.62
N GLY A 645 16.43 -1.93 6.86
CA GLY A 645 15.73 -2.30 8.10
C GLY A 645 16.65 -2.89 9.18
N LEU A 646 17.92 -3.18 8.91
CA LEU A 646 18.80 -3.90 9.84
C LEU A 646 18.97 -3.20 11.19
N THR A 647 19.15 -1.88 11.22
CA THR A 647 19.28 -1.11 12.48
C THR A 647 18.00 -1.18 13.33
N LEU A 648 16.82 -1.13 12.69
CA LEU A 648 15.53 -1.30 13.37
C LEU A 648 15.33 -2.73 13.86
N PHE A 649 15.71 -3.71 13.03
CA PHE A 649 15.66 -5.13 13.36
C PHE A 649 16.59 -5.48 14.55
N ARG A 650 17.80 -4.91 14.61
CA ARG A 650 18.70 -4.98 15.77
C ARG A 650 18.02 -4.41 17.02
N GLY A 651 17.39 -3.24 16.91
CA GLY A 651 16.64 -2.63 18.03
C GLY A 651 15.46 -3.49 18.52
N VAL A 652 14.75 -4.16 17.60
CA VAL A 652 13.72 -5.15 17.94
C VAL A 652 14.34 -6.35 18.65
N LEU A 653 15.37 -6.98 18.06
CA LEU A 653 16.04 -8.14 18.63
C LEU A 653 16.71 -7.85 19.98
N LEU A 654 17.09 -6.61 20.30
CA LEU A 654 17.68 -6.29 21.60
C LEU A 654 16.65 -5.93 22.69
N SER A 655 15.35 -5.90 22.39
CA SER A 655 14.32 -5.54 23.37
C SER A 655 14.00 -6.64 24.39
N ASP A 656 14.12 -6.32 25.69
CA ASP A 656 13.74 -7.19 26.82
C ASP A 656 12.26 -7.63 26.76
N SER A 657 11.40 -6.83 26.14
CA SER A 657 9.99 -7.18 25.88
C SER A 657 9.81 -8.43 25.02
N MET A 658 10.87 -8.93 24.37
CA MET A 658 10.88 -10.17 23.58
C MET A 658 11.36 -11.42 24.35
N GLU A 659 11.87 -11.33 25.59
CA GLU A 659 12.48 -12.49 26.29
C GLU A 659 11.59 -13.75 26.35
N SER A 660 10.26 -13.55 26.46
CA SER A 660 9.25 -14.60 26.57
C SER A 660 8.58 -14.99 25.23
N THR A 661 9.23 -14.67 24.10
CA THR A 661 8.78 -15.00 22.74
C THR A 661 8.81 -16.50 22.47
N ARG A 662 7.92 -16.99 21.59
CA ARG A 662 7.93 -18.40 21.15
C ARG A 662 8.93 -18.65 20.02
N VAL A 663 8.79 -17.90 18.93
CA VAL A 663 9.58 -18.04 17.71
C VAL A 663 9.68 -16.67 17.03
N ILE A 664 10.86 -16.36 16.49
CA ILE A 664 11.14 -15.17 15.69
C ILE A 664 11.47 -15.63 14.26
N PHE A 665 10.52 -15.55 13.34
CA PHE A 665 10.76 -15.78 11.92
C PHE A 665 11.28 -14.49 11.27
N VAL A 666 12.38 -14.62 10.54
CA VAL A 666 13.02 -13.51 9.82
C VAL A 666 13.32 -13.94 8.40
N LEU A 667 12.72 -13.24 7.44
CA LEU A 667 13.06 -13.34 6.02
C LEU A 667 13.91 -12.13 5.66
N TYR A 668 15.22 -12.33 5.53
CA TYR A 668 16.17 -11.28 5.18
C TYR A 668 16.38 -11.25 3.66
N TYR A 669 15.94 -10.19 2.98
CA TYR A 669 16.15 -10.02 1.54
C TYR A 669 17.50 -9.36 1.30
N LEU A 670 18.36 -10.06 0.56
CA LEU A 670 19.55 -9.44 -0.04
C LEU A 670 19.15 -8.56 -1.22
N SER A 671 19.74 -7.36 -1.29
CA SER A 671 19.64 -6.47 -2.46
C SER A 671 20.93 -6.50 -3.27
N GLU A 672 20.87 -6.21 -4.59
CA GLU A 672 21.92 -6.41 -5.61
C GLU A 672 23.37 -5.91 -5.29
N GLN A 673 23.63 -5.25 -4.16
CA GLN A 673 24.95 -4.81 -3.67
C GLN A 673 25.45 -5.65 -2.48
N GLU A 674 25.73 -6.93 -2.74
CA GLU A 674 25.65 -8.04 -1.76
C GLU A 674 26.93 -8.32 -0.93
N GLY A 675 27.81 -7.33 -0.74
CA GLY A 675 29.03 -7.51 0.07
C GLY A 675 28.84 -7.16 1.55
N GLU A 676 28.29 -5.97 1.80
CA GLU A 676 28.18 -5.39 3.14
C GLU A 676 26.98 -5.93 3.92
N GLU A 677 25.91 -6.31 3.22
CA GLU A 677 24.63 -6.70 3.81
C GLU A 677 24.74 -7.91 4.72
N LEU A 678 25.41 -8.96 4.26
CA LEU A 678 25.66 -10.16 5.06
C LEU A 678 26.61 -9.88 6.22
N SER A 679 27.64 -9.06 6.01
CA SER A 679 28.58 -8.65 7.06
C SER A 679 27.88 -7.85 8.17
N LEU A 680 26.94 -6.97 7.80
CA LEU A 680 26.14 -6.20 8.74
C LEU A 680 25.07 -7.05 9.44
N LEU A 681 24.56 -8.10 8.79
CA LEU A 681 23.68 -9.10 9.40
C LEU A 681 24.47 -9.98 10.40
N GLU A 682 25.69 -10.42 10.06
CA GLU A 682 26.62 -11.10 10.98
C GLU A 682 26.88 -10.23 12.22
N GLU A 683 27.24 -8.95 12.05
CA GLU A 683 27.46 -8.02 13.16
C GLU A 683 26.19 -7.80 14.00
N THR A 684 25.04 -7.64 13.35
CA THR A 684 23.73 -7.47 14.00
C THR A 684 23.36 -8.64 14.88
N LEU A 685 23.68 -9.87 14.47
CA LEU A 685 23.38 -11.10 15.21
C LEU A 685 24.44 -11.43 16.26
N GLY A 686 25.71 -11.07 16.02
CA GLY A 686 26.84 -11.32 16.94
C GLY A 686 26.76 -10.57 18.27
N VAL A 687 25.83 -9.62 18.43
CA VAL A 687 25.55 -8.90 19.68
C VAL A 687 24.28 -9.36 20.40
N VAL A 688 23.59 -10.37 19.87
CA VAL A 688 22.34 -10.90 20.44
C VAL A 688 22.66 -12.07 21.38
N ASP A 689 21.91 -12.21 22.47
CA ASP A 689 22.11 -13.26 23.45
C ASP A 689 21.76 -14.66 22.92
N GLU A 690 22.37 -15.70 23.49
CA GLU A 690 22.20 -17.10 23.06
C GLU A 690 20.75 -17.59 23.17
N GLN A 691 20.01 -17.18 24.20
CA GLN A 691 18.62 -17.59 24.41
C GLN A 691 17.71 -17.04 23.30
N ARG A 692 17.95 -15.81 22.85
CA ARG A 692 17.19 -15.14 21.80
C ARG A 692 17.60 -15.59 20.41
N LEU A 693 18.88 -15.88 20.19
CA LEU A 693 19.36 -16.56 18.98
C LEU A 693 18.72 -17.96 18.82
N ALA A 694 18.52 -18.71 19.91
CA ALA A 694 17.82 -20.00 19.87
C ALA A 694 16.33 -19.89 19.45
N GLN A 695 15.69 -18.75 19.72
CA GLN A 695 14.31 -18.45 19.27
C GLN A 695 14.25 -18.01 17.79
N LEU A 696 15.39 -17.67 17.19
CA LEU A 696 15.47 -17.17 15.81
C LEU A 696 15.30 -18.29 14.78
N ARG A 697 14.60 -17.97 13.70
CA ARG A 697 14.41 -18.78 12.49
C ARG A 697 14.69 -17.85 11.30
N LEU A 698 15.97 -17.80 10.92
CA LEU A 698 16.49 -16.87 9.93
C LEU A 698 16.57 -17.54 8.57
N VAL A 699 15.86 -17.01 7.58
CA VAL A 699 16.01 -17.39 6.18
C VAL A 699 16.52 -16.19 5.39
N VAL A 700 17.66 -16.34 4.74
CA VAL A 700 18.20 -15.37 3.80
C VAL A 700 17.61 -15.65 2.43
N TYR A 701 16.93 -14.66 1.87
CA TYR A 701 16.24 -14.72 0.59
C TYR A 701 17.06 -13.98 -0.48
N ILE A 702 17.32 -14.68 -1.59
CA ILE A 702 18.17 -14.25 -2.70
C ILE A 702 17.29 -14.13 -3.95
N GLU A 703 17.12 -12.91 -4.46
CA GLU A 703 16.37 -12.65 -5.69
C GLU A 703 17.14 -13.09 -6.95
N ALA A 704 16.43 -13.12 -8.07
CA ALA A 704 17.03 -13.42 -9.37
C ALA A 704 17.91 -12.25 -9.82
N LYS A 705 19.07 -12.55 -10.43
CA LYS A 705 20.12 -11.60 -10.88
C LYS A 705 21.11 -11.11 -9.80
N SER A 706 21.05 -11.63 -8.57
CA SER A 706 22.12 -11.51 -7.55
C SER A 706 23.43 -12.17 -8.01
N TRP A 707 24.24 -11.47 -8.82
CA TRP A 707 25.16 -12.09 -9.80
C TRP A 707 26.57 -12.50 -9.32
N PHE A 708 26.85 -12.63 -8.01
CA PHE A 708 28.24 -12.93 -7.57
C PHE A 708 28.46 -13.57 -6.17
N VAL A 709 27.68 -14.55 -5.70
CA VAL A 709 27.66 -14.84 -4.23
C VAL A 709 27.64 -16.30 -3.69
N SER A 710 28.05 -17.35 -4.41
CA SER A 710 28.23 -18.67 -3.75
C SER A 710 29.26 -18.57 -2.59
N GLY A 711 30.48 -18.11 -2.88
CA GLY A 711 31.57 -18.03 -1.90
C GLY A 711 31.30 -17.12 -0.69
N ARG A 712 30.68 -15.93 -0.87
CA ARG A 712 30.44 -15.02 0.27
C ARG A 712 29.20 -15.40 1.08
N VAL A 713 28.10 -15.85 0.47
CA VAL A 713 26.93 -16.36 1.22
C VAL A 713 27.37 -17.51 2.11
N LEU A 714 28.15 -18.46 1.58
CA LEU A 714 28.69 -19.57 2.36
C LEU A 714 29.60 -19.08 3.49
N HIS A 715 30.58 -18.22 3.20
CA HIS A 715 31.47 -17.65 4.22
C HIS A 715 30.70 -16.97 5.36
N SER A 716 29.63 -16.22 5.04
CA SER A 716 28.75 -15.61 6.03
C SER A 716 27.92 -16.65 6.79
N CYS A 717 27.36 -17.66 6.12
CA CYS A 717 26.64 -18.76 6.78
C CYS A 717 27.53 -19.54 7.76
N PHE A 718 28.84 -19.70 7.48
CA PHE A 718 29.81 -20.29 8.42
C PHE A 718 30.13 -19.39 9.63
N ARG A 719 29.83 -18.08 9.57
CA ARG A 719 30.10 -17.10 10.63
C ARG A 719 28.84 -16.67 11.41
N MET A 720 27.66 -17.08 10.95
CA MET A 720 26.41 -16.88 11.70
C MET A 720 26.49 -17.60 13.07
N PRO A 721 25.92 -17.02 14.14
CA PRO A 721 25.95 -17.65 15.47
C PRO A 721 25.38 -19.07 15.49
N GLU A 722 26.12 -20.02 16.07
CA GLU A 722 25.76 -21.44 16.12
C GLU A 722 24.43 -21.72 16.85
N GLN A 723 23.99 -20.79 17.70
CA GLN A 723 22.77 -20.85 18.49
C GLN A 723 21.49 -20.70 17.63
N ILE A 724 21.60 -20.24 16.37
CA ILE A 724 20.46 -20.11 15.45
C ILE A 724 19.98 -21.50 15.01
N LEU A 725 18.93 -22.00 15.67
CA LEU A 725 18.38 -23.36 15.45
C LEU A 725 17.80 -23.61 14.06
N THR A 726 17.55 -22.57 13.27
CA THR A 726 17.22 -22.72 11.85
C THR A 726 17.78 -21.54 11.08
N LEU A 727 18.97 -21.75 10.53
CA LEU A 727 19.51 -20.95 9.43
C LEU A 727 19.03 -21.55 8.10
N GLY A 728 18.57 -20.70 7.20
CA GLY A 728 18.05 -21.11 5.91
C GLY A 728 18.43 -20.21 4.74
N LEU A 729 18.43 -20.79 3.54
CA LEU A 729 18.55 -20.08 2.27
C LEU A 729 17.28 -20.29 1.45
N ALA A 730 16.78 -19.22 0.82
CA ALA A 730 15.68 -19.26 -0.14
C ALA A 730 16.14 -18.54 -1.42
N ILE A 731 16.20 -19.25 -2.54
CA ILE A 731 16.91 -18.81 -3.75
C ILE A 731 15.98 -18.93 -4.95
N ARG A 732 15.90 -17.88 -5.76
CA ARG A 732 14.97 -17.82 -6.90
C ARG A 732 15.68 -17.60 -8.22
N GLN A 733 15.37 -18.46 -9.20
CA GLN A 733 15.72 -18.33 -10.63
C GLN A 733 17.21 -18.03 -10.91
N GLN A 734 18.11 -18.65 -10.14
CA GLN A 734 19.56 -18.58 -10.34
C GLN A 734 20.05 -19.63 -11.36
N SER A 735 21.32 -19.55 -11.79
CA SER A 735 21.89 -20.55 -12.70
C SER A 735 21.86 -21.95 -12.04
N PRO A 736 21.53 -23.02 -12.78
CA PRO A 736 21.64 -24.37 -12.27
C PRO A 736 23.07 -24.72 -11.81
N ASP A 737 24.09 -24.19 -12.47
CA ASP A 737 25.50 -24.40 -12.10
C ASP A 737 25.82 -23.80 -10.73
N GLU A 738 25.41 -22.54 -10.50
CA GLU A 738 25.64 -21.82 -9.24
C GLU A 738 24.92 -22.48 -8.06
N VAL A 739 23.71 -23.00 -8.29
CA VAL A 739 22.93 -23.71 -7.28
C VAL A 739 23.54 -25.08 -6.96
N VAL A 740 24.06 -25.79 -7.96
CA VAL A 740 24.82 -27.04 -7.75
C VAL A 740 26.11 -26.78 -6.98
N ASP A 741 26.86 -25.73 -7.32
CA ASP A 741 28.11 -25.40 -6.63
C ASP A 741 27.87 -24.89 -5.20
N LEU A 742 26.78 -24.15 -4.97
CA LEU A 742 26.31 -23.85 -3.62
C LEU A 742 25.96 -25.13 -2.84
N LEU A 743 25.19 -26.06 -3.44
CA LEU A 743 24.81 -27.33 -2.80
C LEU A 743 26.03 -28.15 -2.39
N LYS A 744 27.05 -28.25 -3.25
CA LYS A 744 28.34 -28.90 -2.93
C LYS A 744 29.05 -28.18 -1.78
N ALA A 745 29.14 -26.85 -1.83
CA ALA A 745 29.92 -26.09 -0.85
C ALA A 745 29.16 -25.77 0.45
N LEU A 746 27.90 -26.20 0.57
CA LEU A 746 27.18 -26.34 1.84
C LEU A 746 27.63 -27.57 2.65
N GLU A 747 28.47 -28.45 2.10
CA GLU A 747 29.09 -29.58 2.80
C GLU A 747 29.90 -29.07 4.02
N GLY A 748 29.38 -29.29 5.22
CA GLY A 748 29.91 -28.78 6.49
C GLY A 748 29.21 -27.54 7.07
N CYS A 749 28.31 -26.90 6.34
CA CYS A 749 27.51 -25.77 6.83
C CYS A 749 26.30 -26.25 7.66
N ARG A 750 25.99 -25.56 8.78
CA ARG A 750 24.78 -25.83 9.59
C ARG A 750 23.50 -25.23 8.98
N LEU A 751 23.28 -25.48 7.69
CA LEU A 751 22.05 -25.09 7.03
C LEU A 751 20.92 -26.08 7.38
N HIS A 752 19.81 -25.57 7.90
CA HIS A 752 18.66 -26.36 8.32
C HIS A 752 17.51 -26.28 7.31
N PHE A 753 17.42 -25.18 6.57
CA PHE A 753 16.37 -24.92 5.60
C PHE A 753 16.97 -24.53 4.24
N LEU A 754 16.51 -25.16 3.16
CA LEU A 754 16.86 -24.77 1.81
C LEU A 754 15.62 -24.76 0.93
N ALA A 755 15.37 -23.64 0.26
CA ALA A 755 14.34 -23.52 -0.75
C ALA A 755 14.90 -23.00 -2.07
N LEU A 756 14.59 -23.71 -3.14
CA LEU A 756 14.99 -23.39 -4.51
C LEU A 756 13.72 -23.20 -5.34
N TYR A 757 13.61 -22.06 -6.00
CA TYR A 757 12.40 -21.61 -6.69
C TYR A 757 12.66 -21.32 -8.17
N GLY A 758 12.12 -22.17 -9.04
CA GLY A 758 12.14 -21.94 -10.49
C GLY A 758 13.51 -22.10 -11.17
N THR A 759 14.54 -22.57 -10.47
CA THR A 759 15.83 -22.97 -11.06
C THR A 759 15.69 -24.33 -11.73
N ASN A 760 16.11 -24.45 -12.99
CA ASN A 760 16.04 -25.70 -13.76
C ASN A 760 17.09 -26.72 -13.28
N LEU A 761 16.70 -27.64 -12.40
CA LEU A 761 17.60 -28.67 -11.83
C LEU A 761 17.56 -30.01 -12.60
N HIS A 762 16.85 -30.08 -13.71
CA HIS A 762 16.77 -31.28 -14.54
C HIS A 762 18.16 -31.77 -14.97
N THR A 763 18.48 -33.03 -14.70
CA THR A 763 19.78 -33.71 -14.86
C THR A 763 20.93 -33.14 -14.01
N ARG A 764 20.66 -32.20 -13.11
CA ARG A 764 21.70 -31.52 -12.30
C ARG A 764 21.82 -32.05 -10.87
N LEU A 765 20.81 -32.74 -10.35
CA LEU A 765 20.87 -33.30 -8.99
C LEU A 765 21.96 -34.38 -8.84
N ARG A 766 22.29 -35.13 -9.89
CA ARG A 766 23.45 -36.06 -9.92
C ARG A 766 24.81 -35.43 -9.66
N ASP A 767 24.94 -34.12 -9.87
CA ASP A 767 26.20 -33.39 -9.65
C ASP A 767 26.46 -33.13 -8.15
N VAL A 768 25.46 -33.37 -7.29
CA VAL A 768 25.51 -33.20 -5.84
C VAL A 768 25.80 -34.56 -5.19
N SER A 769 26.81 -34.62 -4.33
CA SER A 769 27.23 -35.88 -3.69
C SER A 769 26.26 -36.33 -2.59
N HIS A 770 25.81 -35.40 -1.76
CA HIS A 770 24.83 -35.58 -0.70
C HIS A 770 24.31 -34.21 -0.22
N ILE A 771 23.16 -34.21 0.45
CA ILE A 771 22.64 -33.04 1.14
C ILE A 771 23.24 -32.96 2.57
N PRO A 772 23.53 -31.76 3.13
CA PRO A 772 24.04 -31.62 4.48
C PRO A 772 23.13 -32.27 5.52
N SER A 773 23.68 -33.06 6.43
CA SER A 773 22.91 -33.81 7.45
C SER A 773 22.17 -32.91 8.47
N SER A 774 22.51 -31.62 8.52
CA SER A 774 21.82 -30.56 9.25
C SER A 774 20.48 -30.16 8.61
N LEU A 775 20.26 -30.46 7.33
CA LEU A 775 19.08 -29.99 6.60
C LEU A 775 17.81 -30.73 7.04
N THR A 776 16.90 -30.01 7.67
CA THR A 776 15.60 -30.51 8.12
C THR A 776 14.47 -30.15 7.14
N HIS A 777 14.65 -29.13 6.28
CA HIS A 777 13.61 -28.69 5.34
C HIS A 777 14.20 -28.45 3.95
N LEU A 778 13.64 -29.12 2.93
CA LEU A 778 14.03 -28.99 1.53
C LEU A 778 12.81 -28.66 0.66
N LEU A 779 12.88 -27.56 -0.09
CA LEU A 779 11.87 -27.16 -1.07
C LEU A 779 12.52 -27.05 -2.45
N LEU A 780 12.10 -27.88 -3.40
CA LEU A 780 12.53 -27.86 -4.80
C LEU A 780 11.32 -27.52 -5.67
N HIS A 781 10.90 -26.26 -5.62
CA HIS A 781 9.63 -25.83 -6.18
C HIS A 781 9.78 -25.31 -7.62
N ALA A 782 8.95 -25.82 -8.53
CA ALA A 782 8.99 -25.49 -9.96
C ALA A 782 10.41 -25.65 -10.57
N CYS A 783 11.18 -26.61 -10.05
CA CYS A 783 12.56 -26.87 -10.44
C CYS A 783 12.72 -27.65 -11.74
N ARG A 784 11.60 -27.96 -12.42
CA ARG A 784 11.51 -28.78 -13.64
C ARG A 784 12.04 -30.21 -13.45
N LEU A 785 11.93 -30.74 -12.23
CA LEU A 785 12.29 -32.12 -11.94
C LEU A 785 11.34 -33.08 -12.68
N VAL A 786 11.91 -34.15 -13.23
CA VAL A 786 11.18 -35.28 -13.84
C VAL A 786 11.60 -36.61 -13.21
N ASP A 787 11.00 -37.72 -13.67
CA ASP A 787 11.17 -39.06 -13.11
C ASP A 787 12.62 -39.52 -12.87
N ASP A 788 13.55 -39.23 -13.79
CA ASP A 788 14.97 -39.59 -13.59
C ASP A 788 15.64 -38.74 -12.49
N ASP A 789 15.23 -37.49 -12.31
CA ASP A 789 15.73 -36.62 -11.24
C ASP A 789 15.26 -37.10 -9.85
N VAL A 790 14.21 -37.91 -9.77
CA VAL A 790 13.78 -38.55 -8.51
C VAL A 790 14.79 -39.59 -8.03
N LYS A 791 15.45 -40.31 -8.95
CA LYS A 791 16.53 -41.25 -8.60
C LYS A 791 17.76 -40.49 -8.07
N ASP A 792 18.12 -39.41 -8.73
CA ASP A 792 19.18 -38.49 -8.30
C ASP A 792 18.82 -37.91 -6.90
N LEU A 793 17.58 -37.42 -6.69
CA LEU A 793 17.10 -36.92 -5.40
C LEU A 793 17.14 -37.97 -4.28
N ILE A 794 16.80 -39.22 -4.58
CA ILE A 794 16.89 -40.36 -3.63
C ILE A 794 18.35 -40.62 -3.23
N SER A 795 19.29 -40.55 -4.18
CA SER A 795 20.71 -40.78 -3.88
C SER A 795 21.32 -39.73 -2.93
N ILE A 796 20.90 -38.46 -3.05
CA ILE A 796 21.40 -37.36 -2.21
C ILE A 796 20.68 -37.23 -0.86
N LEU A 797 19.57 -37.96 -0.66
CA LEU A 797 18.80 -38.06 0.59
C LEU A 797 18.86 -39.49 1.15
N PRO A 798 19.97 -39.91 1.78
CA PRO A 798 20.12 -41.29 2.27
C PRO A 798 19.07 -41.68 3.31
N ALA A 799 18.75 -42.97 3.41
CA ALA A 799 17.86 -43.49 4.45
C ALA A 799 18.38 -43.13 5.85
N GLY A 800 17.48 -42.75 6.76
CA GLY A 800 17.84 -42.23 8.09
C GLY A 800 18.22 -40.75 8.13
N HIS A 801 18.23 -40.02 7.01
CA HIS A 801 18.45 -38.57 7.00
C HIS A 801 17.44 -37.83 7.90
N GLY A 802 17.90 -36.75 8.54
CA GLY A 802 17.11 -36.00 9.52
C GLY A 802 15.98 -35.13 8.96
N LEU A 803 15.54 -35.36 7.72
CA LEU A 803 14.62 -34.48 7.00
C LEU A 803 13.22 -34.52 7.64
N GLU A 804 12.69 -33.34 7.97
CA GLU A 804 11.35 -33.15 8.56
C GLU A 804 10.34 -32.63 7.52
N SER A 805 10.80 -32.01 6.43
CA SER A 805 9.93 -31.49 5.37
C SER A 805 10.56 -31.58 3.97
N LEU A 806 9.78 -32.09 3.01
CA LEU A 806 10.12 -32.11 1.59
C LEU A 806 8.98 -31.50 0.77
N TYR A 807 9.27 -30.59 -0.17
CA TYR A 807 8.27 -30.07 -1.11
C TYR A 807 8.80 -30.13 -2.54
N LEU A 808 8.11 -30.85 -3.42
CA LEU A 808 8.42 -30.99 -4.85
C LEU A 808 7.29 -30.43 -5.73
N ASN A 809 6.58 -29.43 -5.22
CA ASN A 809 5.44 -28.77 -5.86
C ASN A 809 5.79 -28.16 -7.24
N ASP A 810 4.81 -28.14 -8.16
CA ASP A 810 4.92 -27.57 -9.52
C ASP A 810 6.08 -28.16 -10.38
N ASN A 811 6.50 -29.40 -10.12
CA ASN A 811 7.36 -30.20 -11.02
C ASN A 811 6.53 -31.10 -11.96
N ALA A 812 7.16 -31.98 -12.75
CA ALA A 812 6.46 -32.86 -13.69
C ALA A 812 6.84 -34.33 -13.44
N LEU A 813 6.11 -34.99 -12.53
CA LEU A 813 6.43 -36.34 -12.04
C LEU A 813 5.35 -37.34 -12.43
N SER A 814 5.74 -38.53 -12.89
CA SER A 814 4.80 -39.64 -13.10
C SER A 814 4.40 -40.32 -11.78
N LEU A 815 3.33 -41.12 -11.85
CA LEU A 815 2.85 -41.88 -10.70
C LEU A 815 3.90 -42.89 -10.19
N ASP A 816 4.71 -43.44 -11.08
CA ASP A 816 5.77 -44.41 -10.76
C ASP A 816 6.96 -43.74 -10.05
N ALA A 817 7.28 -42.51 -10.44
CA ALA A 817 8.26 -41.68 -9.75
C ALA A 817 7.77 -41.26 -8.35
N VAL A 818 6.50 -40.89 -8.20
CA VAL A 818 5.88 -40.60 -6.89
C VAL A 818 5.84 -41.85 -6.00
N TRP A 819 5.56 -43.03 -6.57
CA TRP A 819 5.60 -44.31 -5.86
C TRP A 819 7.02 -44.61 -5.35
N THR A 820 8.01 -44.51 -6.24
CA THR A 820 9.43 -44.74 -5.92
C THR A 820 9.93 -43.79 -4.83
N LEU A 821 9.63 -42.50 -4.94
CA LEU A 821 9.95 -41.48 -3.94
C LEU A 821 9.30 -41.82 -2.59
N THR A 822 7.98 -42.01 -2.55
CA THR A 822 7.26 -42.21 -1.29
C THR A 822 7.64 -43.51 -0.58
N HIS A 823 8.05 -44.54 -1.34
CA HIS A 823 8.63 -45.77 -0.77
C HIS A 823 9.98 -45.50 -0.09
N HIS A 824 10.91 -44.77 -0.73
CA HIS A 824 12.19 -44.39 -0.12
C HIS A 824 12.01 -43.49 1.12
N LEU A 825 11.07 -42.55 1.07
CA LEU A 825 10.75 -41.65 2.20
C LEU A 825 10.30 -42.39 3.47
N GLN A 826 9.93 -43.68 3.40
CA GLN A 826 9.67 -44.51 4.60
C GLN A 826 10.90 -44.61 5.52
N GLY A 827 12.11 -44.53 4.95
CA GLY A 827 13.37 -44.51 5.70
C GLY A 827 13.67 -43.18 6.40
N LEU A 828 12.88 -42.13 6.18
CA LEU A 828 13.07 -40.80 6.79
C LEU A 828 12.11 -40.62 7.97
N PHE A 829 12.38 -41.30 9.09
CA PHE A 829 11.49 -41.38 10.26
C PHE A 829 11.11 -40.04 10.90
N LYS A 830 11.85 -38.96 10.62
CA LYS A 830 11.55 -37.60 11.08
C LYS A 830 10.58 -36.84 10.16
N LEU A 831 10.26 -37.35 8.97
CA LEU A 831 9.42 -36.65 8.00
C LEU A 831 8.04 -36.34 8.60
N ARG A 832 7.65 -35.07 8.55
CA ARG A 832 6.33 -34.58 8.99
C ARG A 832 5.55 -33.88 7.90
N VAL A 833 6.20 -33.52 6.80
CA VAL A 833 5.60 -32.71 5.73
C VAL A 833 6.06 -33.19 4.36
N LEU A 834 5.11 -33.42 3.47
CA LEU A 834 5.34 -33.73 2.06
C LEU A 834 4.44 -32.87 1.17
N GLY A 835 5.05 -32.01 0.36
CA GLY A 835 4.38 -31.23 -0.69
C GLY A 835 4.54 -31.89 -2.05
N LEU A 836 3.40 -32.26 -2.67
CA LEU A 836 3.31 -32.84 -4.02
C LEU A 836 2.17 -32.20 -4.83
N HIS A 837 1.89 -30.90 -4.64
CA HIS A 837 0.83 -30.23 -5.38
C HIS A 837 1.26 -29.91 -6.83
N SER A 838 0.28 -29.89 -7.74
CA SER A 838 0.46 -29.49 -9.14
C SER A 838 1.50 -30.27 -9.95
N ILE A 839 1.87 -31.50 -9.53
CA ILE A 839 2.97 -32.25 -10.16
C ILE A 839 2.65 -32.90 -11.52
N GLY A 840 1.53 -32.50 -12.15
CA GLY A 840 1.04 -33.09 -13.41
C GLY A 840 0.13 -34.32 -13.27
N LEU A 841 -0.26 -34.69 -12.04
CA LEU A 841 -1.11 -35.85 -11.74
C LEU A 841 -2.46 -35.45 -11.11
N ASP A 842 -3.43 -36.36 -11.17
CA ASP A 842 -4.67 -36.28 -10.39
C ASP A 842 -4.36 -36.31 -8.88
N PRO A 843 -4.78 -35.30 -8.09
CA PRO A 843 -4.59 -35.29 -6.64
C PRO A 843 -5.11 -36.53 -5.92
N GLU A 844 -6.16 -37.19 -6.41
CA GLU A 844 -6.69 -38.42 -5.79
C GLU A 844 -5.70 -39.59 -5.90
N LEU A 845 -5.02 -39.72 -7.04
CA LEU A 845 -4.00 -40.75 -7.23
C LEU A 845 -2.78 -40.49 -6.34
N VAL A 846 -2.35 -39.22 -6.23
CA VAL A 846 -1.27 -38.81 -5.32
C VAL A 846 -1.66 -39.11 -3.86
N ARG A 847 -2.90 -38.81 -3.45
CA ARG A 847 -3.42 -39.13 -2.11
C ARG A 847 -3.37 -40.61 -1.81
N GLN A 848 -3.79 -41.47 -2.74
CA GLN A 848 -3.79 -42.92 -2.56
C GLN A 848 -2.36 -43.43 -2.34
N VAL A 849 -1.42 -43.04 -3.19
CA VAL A 849 0.00 -43.43 -3.08
C VAL A 849 0.63 -42.96 -1.76
N VAL A 850 0.46 -41.69 -1.40
CA VAL A 850 1.04 -41.15 -0.15
C VAL A 850 0.39 -41.79 1.07
N SER A 851 -0.92 -42.06 1.06
CA SER A 851 -1.61 -42.71 2.18
C SER A 851 -1.17 -44.17 2.37
N GLN A 852 -0.83 -44.86 1.28
CA GLN A 852 -0.35 -46.24 1.33
C GLN A 852 1.11 -46.34 1.82
N ASN A 853 2.00 -45.48 1.29
CA ASN A 853 3.43 -45.54 1.62
C ASN A 853 3.80 -44.75 2.89
N LEU A 854 3.11 -43.65 3.20
CA LEU A 854 3.40 -42.75 4.34
C LEU A 854 2.14 -42.51 5.19
N PRO A 855 1.51 -43.56 5.77
CA PRO A 855 0.19 -43.48 6.45
C PRO A 855 0.16 -42.59 7.70
N HIS A 856 1.30 -42.08 8.15
CA HIS A 856 1.43 -41.13 9.25
C HIS A 856 1.21 -39.67 8.80
N LEU A 857 1.21 -39.39 7.49
CA LEU A 857 0.89 -38.08 6.91
C LEU A 857 -0.58 -38.07 6.44
N LYS A 858 -1.24 -36.92 6.59
CA LYS A 858 -2.61 -36.70 6.10
C LYS A 858 -2.68 -35.45 5.25
N GLU A 859 -3.38 -35.50 4.14
CA GLU A 859 -3.59 -34.32 3.29
C GLU A 859 -4.40 -33.25 4.03
N THR A 860 -4.06 -31.99 3.78
CA THR A 860 -4.76 -30.82 4.28
C THR A 860 -5.56 -30.14 3.18
N GLN A 861 -6.42 -29.19 3.56
CA GLN A 861 -7.15 -28.34 2.61
C GLN A 861 -6.24 -27.52 1.67
N GLU A 862 -4.95 -27.39 2.00
CA GLU A 862 -3.93 -26.72 1.20
C GLU A 862 -3.22 -27.67 0.20
N GLY A 863 -3.64 -28.95 0.08
CA GLY A 863 -3.05 -29.93 -0.84
C GLY A 863 -1.66 -30.44 -0.42
N ILE A 864 -1.31 -30.27 0.86
CA ILE A 864 -0.02 -30.66 1.46
C ILE A 864 -0.27 -31.77 2.47
N PHE A 865 0.57 -32.81 2.46
CA PHE A 865 0.50 -33.92 3.40
C PHE A 865 1.27 -33.57 4.67
N LEU A 866 0.58 -33.55 5.82
CA LEU A 866 1.12 -33.18 7.12
C LEU A 866 0.87 -34.28 8.16
N LYS A 867 1.87 -34.54 9.00
CA LYS A 867 1.70 -35.35 10.20
C LYS A 867 0.78 -34.60 11.18
N PRO A 868 -0.36 -35.18 11.59
CA PRO A 868 -1.23 -34.54 12.58
C PRO A 868 -0.48 -34.27 13.90
N LYS A 869 -0.87 -33.18 14.58
CA LYS A 869 -0.35 -32.82 15.92
C LYS A 869 -0.91 -33.73 17.00
#